data_AF-A0A1W9MLA5-F1
#
_entry.id   AF-A0A1W9MLA5-F1
#
_cell.length_a   1.000
_cell.length_b   1.000
_cell.length_c   1.000
_cell.angle_alpha   90.00
_cell.angle_beta   90.00
_cell.angle_gamma   90.00
#
_symmetry.space_group_name_H-M   'P 1'
#
loop_
_entity.id
_entity.type
_entity.pdbx_description
1 polymer ?
#
loop_
_entity_poly.entity_id
_entity_poly.type
_entity_poly.pdbx_seq_one_letter_code
_entity_poly.pdbx_strand_id
1 'polypeptide(L)'
;MNPPGVPGRISVEGRDQLITLQSSGKPGVELRRGELRLVAELRYERRERVIPAVGWDHDFQSVSGEIRLPPGWRLLTAKGADVLPGTWFQRWTLLDFFTVLIIAVSVWKLRTAASGILALVAMVLIYHEPDSPSLVWLHIIAALGLLRVLPQGKIKKIVILWGATALTVLIVIAIPFMVQQIRIGMYPQLEYDRGIETDISYQSLGAGSAVRSEVPISTSYKEKSSYEMPSPSQMLQNKNIYLRKQAVFTQDPNALIQTGPGLPSWNWRSVRMNWNGPVSRDQQLRLWLISPRLNFVLAFLRVIFLAGLIIALVHPKYWRSLLNGDSPQTYPYVGKEAVLSLFAALWLMSPISADCQEKNGEISESESVLSSGTSCYPSPELLLELENRLLEKPDCLPFCADCNRMELTVTDETIQVMMEIHAACETAIPLPGNSESWIPQAVFLDQQPIKALSRDADGMLLALVPQGIHKFILTGRTGAGNTIQIPLPLKPHQAAFTSEGWDVQGILPGGRVEASIQLTRLKKNDSEPMSGQGIAVLPFLHIERVLHLGLTWEVSTTITRLTPPGTPVVISVPLLKDESVTTAEIHTEKGAALINMNAAATEIQWSSSLKMSPEIQLRSPESVPWTETWIADASPIWHCDLSGIAVIHHQDEAGHWRPTWKPWPGESVTIKISRPEAIPGQMLTIDSAVLNWTPGERVNKAALNLSIRTSRGGQHEVILPDEAKLQLVKINDKSQPIRQEGQKIVIPLQPGTQTIYAEWYQASGNLMKLRGPKVRIGDQAVNANVTFNMPRNRWILWTSGPRLGPAVLFWSYLFIVILAAICLGRIPLTPLKTGHWILLGLGLTQVSPVVALLIVGWLIALGLRKNHAPDHWFRFDGMQLLLSVWTLSALMSLYQAVRNGLLGIPNMQISGNASSDFSLHWTLDRITEFMPQPYTFSLPIWVYHVLMLIWALWLAMSLLKWLRWGWQCFSDTTLWKTVPIRKAMKNE
;
A
#
# COMPACT_ATOMS: atom_id res chain seq x y z
N MET A 1 7.15 -18.09 15.39
CA MET A 1 7.93 -16.83 15.44
C MET A 1 8.77 -16.80 16.71
N ASN A 2 9.95 -16.17 16.66
CA ASN A 2 10.88 -16.12 17.79
C ASN A 2 10.60 -14.88 18.66
N PRO A 3 10.74 -14.98 20.01
CA PRO A 3 10.67 -13.82 20.89
C PRO A 3 11.76 -12.80 20.48
N PRO A 4 11.54 -11.49 20.66
CA PRO A 4 10.56 -10.84 21.54
C PRO A 4 9.27 -10.38 20.85
N GLY A 5 9.13 -10.59 19.53
CA GLY A 5 7.94 -10.17 18.78
C GLY A 5 6.74 -11.07 19.07
N VAL A 6 5.64 -10.49 19.56
CA VAL A 6 4.37 -11.20 19.72
C VAL A 6 3.50 -10.90 18.48
N PRO A 7 3.14 -11.91 17.68
CA PRO A 7 2.29 -11.69 16.52
C PRO A 7 0.87 -11.36 16.97
N GLY A 8 0.30 -10.29 16.42
CA GLY A 8 -1.08 -9.91 16.69
C GLY A 8 -2.02 -10.23 15.56
N ARG A 9 -1.54 -10.19 14.31
CA ARG A 9 -2.31 -10.58 13.12
C ARG A 9 -1.36 -11.18 12.09
N ILE A 10 -1.79 -12.27 11.47
CA ILE A 10 -1.09 -12.89 10.36
C ILE A 10 -2.10 -13.08 9.23
N SER A 11 -1.77 -12.56 8.06
CA SER A 11 -2.60 -12.61 6.87
C SER A 11 -1.85 -13.35 5.77
N VAL A 12 -2.51 -14.29 5.11
CA VAL A 12 -1.95 -15.10 4.01
C VAL A 12 -2.84 -14.86 2.79
N GLU A 13 -2.27 -14.39 1.69
CA GLU A 13 -3.02 -14.00 0.47
C GLU A 13 -4.14 -12.98 0.77
N GLY A 14 -3.89 -12.07 1.71
CA GLY A 14 -4.86 -11.05 2.14
C GLY A 14 -6.00 -11.57 3.04
N ARG A 15 -5.97 -12.84 3.44
CA ARG A 15 -6.94 -13.43 4.38
C ARG A 15 -6.30 -13.67 5.73
N ASP A 16 -6.93 -13.14 6.77
CA ASP A 16 -6.46 -13.30 8.15
C ASP A 16 -6.57 -14.76 8.59
N GLN A 17 -5.53 -15.25 9.26
CA GLN A 17 -5.40 -16.61 9.74
C GLN A 17 -5.39 -16.63 11.26
N LEU A 18 -5.93 -17.71 11.83
CA LEU A 18 -5.88 -17.95 13.27
C LEU A 18 -4.44 -18.22 13.70
N ILE A 19 -3.92 -17.43 14.65
CA ILE A 19 -2.60 -17.66 15.22
C ILE A 19 -2.70 -18.74 16.30
N THR A 20 -1.90 -19.78 16.16
CA THR A 20 -1.88 -20.97 17.03
C THR A 20 -0.51 -21.20 17.65
N LEU A 21 -0.46 -22.03 18.70
CA LEU A 21 0.77 -22.53 19.30
C LEU A 21 1.21 -23.80 18.60
N GLN A 22 2.48 -23.82 18.17
CA GLN A 22 3.16 -25.05 17.80
C GLN A 22 3.46 -25.90 19.05
N SER A 23 3.71 -27.20 18.88
CA SER A 23 4.15 -28.13 19.94
C SER A 23 5.38 -27.62 20.72
N SER A 24 6.25 -26.82 20.11
CA SER A 24 7.40 -26.18 20.77
C SER A 24 7.05 -24.93 21.60
N GLY A 25 5.76 -24.58 21.72
CA GLY A 25 5.26 -23.39 22.42
C GLY A 25 5.45 -22.07 21.67
N LYS A 26 5.81 -22.11 20.38
CA LYS A 26 6.01 -20.89 19.57
C LYS A 26 4.72 -20.50 18.83
N PRO A 27 4.37 -19.20 18.76
CA PRO A 27 3.21 -18.74 18.01
C PRO A 27 3.46 -18.77 16.50
N GLY A 28 2.47 -19.18 15.71
CA GLY A 28 2.57 -19.27 14.25
C GLY A 28 1.22 -19.48 13.58
N VAL A 29 1.27 -19.80 12.29
CA VAL A 29 0.11 -20.23 11.49
C VAL A 29 0.51 -21.48 10.73
N GLU A 30 -0.45 -22.39 10.56
CA GLU A 30 -0.29 -23.56 9.70
C GLU A 30 -0.42 -23.14 8.23
N LEU A 31 0.51 -23.58 7.39
CA LEU A 31 0.56 -23.25 5.97
C LEU A 31 0.47 -24.53 5.15
N ARG A 32 -0.17 -24.45 3.98
CA ARG A 32 -0.43 -25.57 3.06
C ARG A 32 -0.02 -25.29 1.62
N ARG A 33 0.78 -24.25 1.40
CA ARG A 33 1.32 -23.89 0.08
C ARG A 33 2.82 -23.64 0.17
N GLY A 34 3.55 -23.96 -0.89
CA GLY A 34 4.99 -23.67 -1.00
C GLY A 34 5.28 -22.19 -1.29
N GLU A 35 4.53 -21.60 -2.21
CA GLU A 35 4.58 -20.17 -2.50
C GLU A 35 3.43 -19.44 -1.82
N LEU A 36 3.75 -18.38 -1.08
CA LEU A 36 2.75 -17.61 -0.33
C LEU A 36 3.22 -16.18 -0.05
N ARG A 37 2.26 -15.25 -0.14
CA ARG A 37 2.40 -13.88 0.34
C ARG A 37 1.83 -13.78 1.75
N LEU A 38 2.72 -13.74 2.73
CA LEU A 38 2.37 -13.61 4.14
C LEU A 38 2.72 -12.22 4.67
N VAL A 39 1.78 -11.64 5.41
CA VAL A 39 1.96 -10.39 6.16
C VAL A 39 1.74 -10.69 7.64
N ALA A 40 2.72 -10.37 8.47
CA ALA A 40 2.62 -10.50 9.93
C ALA A 40 2.75 -9.12 10.58
N GLU A 41 1.80 -8.78 11.44
CA GLU A 41 1.78 -7.57 12.24
C GLU A 41 2.17 -7.94 13.67
N LEU A 42 3.26 -7.34 14.16
CA LEU A 42 3.84 -7.63 15.48
C LEU A 42 3.93 -6.36 16.32
N ARG A 43 3.89 -6.54 17.63
CA ARG A 43 4.19 -5.46 18.59
C ARG A 43 5.34 -5.86 19.52
N TYR A 44 6.25 -4.92 19.72
CA TYR A 44 7.29 -4.97 20.74
C TYR A 44 6.88 -4.03 21.89
N GLU A 45 6.47 -4.60 23.04
CA GLU A 45 6.04 -3.80 24.21
C GLU A 45 7.22 -3.19 24.98
N ARG A 46 8.40 -3.83 24.93
CA ARG A 46 9.61 -3.32 25.59
C ARG A 46 10.45 -2.50 24.63
N ARG A 47 11.08 -1.45 25.17
CA ARG A 47 12.01 -0.59 24.44
C ARG A 47 13.34 -1.31 24.26
N GLU A 48 13.40 -2.21 23.29
CA GLU A 48 14.58 -2.98 23.02
C GLU A 48 15.47 -2.26 22.00
N ARG A 49 16.76 -2.13 22.32
CA ARG A 49 17.75 -1.56 21.40
C ARG A 49 18.19 -2.56 20.33
N VAL A 50 17.83 -3.82 20.52
CA VAL A 50 18.19 -4.97 19.70
C VAL A 50 16.89 -5.62 19.28
N ILE A 51 16.67 -5.74 17.98
CA ILE A 51 15.50 -6.40 17.40
C ILE A 51 15.98 -7.51 16.45
N PRO A 52 15.26 -8.64 16.33
CA PRO A 52 15.62 -9.66 15.35
C PRO A 52 15.45 -9.10 13.94
N ALA A 53 16.36 -9.41 13.02
CA ALA A 53 16.28 -8.95 11.63
C ALA A 53 15.13 -9.63 10.87
N VAL A 54 14.84 -10.88 11.19
CA VAL A 54 13.87 -11.73 10.48
C VAL A 54 12.65 -12.08 11.35
N GLY A 55 12.84 -12.36 12.65
CA GLY A 55 11.76 -12.66 13.60
C GLY A 55 11.09 -14.05 13.44
N TRP A 56 11.31 -14.73 12.31
CA TRP A 56 10.91 -16.11 12.06
C TRP A 56 11.99 -17.10 12.51
N ASP A 57 11.58 -18.35 12.75
CA ASP A 57 12.50 -19.43 13.13
C ASP A 57 13.11 -20.14 11.91
N HIS A 58 13.48 -19.35 10.90
CA HIS A 58 13.96 -19.82 9.61
C HIS A 58 14.97 -18.83 9.02
N ASP A 59 15.94 -19.33 8.26
CA ASP A 59 16.92 -18.50 7.55
C ASP A 59 16.31 -17.93 6.25
N PHE A 60 16.69 -16.72 5.88
CA PHE A 60 16.12 -16.01 4.72
C PHE A 60 17.19 -15.82 3.65
N GLN A 61 16.85 -16.07 2.38
CA GLN A 61 17.78 -15.85 1.27
C GLN A 61 18.03 -14.36 1.01
N SER A 62 17.01 -13.52 1.21
CA SER A 62 17.11 -12.07 1.08
C SER A 62 16.23 -11.38 2.12
N VAL A 63 16.72 -10.24 2.63
CA VAL A 63 16.01 -9.41 3.61
C VAL A 63 16.17 -7.95 3.22
N SER A 64 15.07 -7.21 3.25
CA SER A 64 15.06 -5.75 3.19
C SER A 64 14.15 -5.22 4.29
N GLY A 65 14.48 -4.05 4.82
CA GLY A 65 13.75 -3.44 5.93
C GLY A 65 13.61 -1.95 5.75
N GLU A 66 12.50 -1.40 6.21
CA GLU A 66 12.28 0.04 6.29
C GLU A 66 11.98 0.41 7.76
N ILE A 67 12.74 1.35 8.30
CA ILE A 67 12.44 1.94 9.60
C ILE A 67 11.81 3.32 9.40
N ARG A 68 10.60 3.49 9.92
CA ARG A 68 9.90 4.78 9.97
C ARG A 68 10.09 5.39 11.35
N LEU A 69 10.59 6.62 11.39
CA LEU A 69 10.86 7.35 12.63
C LEU A 69 9.89 8.51 12.80
N PRO A 70 9.27 8.67 13.98
CA PRO A 70 8.37 9.79 14.22
C PRO A 70 9.16 11.10 14.31
N PRO A 71 8.49 12.26 14.14
CA PRO A 71 9.13 13.58 14.18
C PRO A 71 10.08 13.80 15.35
N GLY A 72 11.26 14.36 15.06
CA GLY A 72 12.32 14.61 16.02
C GLY A 72 13.17 13.39 16.41
N TRP A 73 12.85 12.19 15.91
CA TRP A 73 13.73 11.04 16.00
C TRP A 73 14.63 10.94 14.77
N ARG A 74 15.93 10.70 14.98
CA ARG A 74 16.89 10.49 13.89
C ARG A 74 17.71 9.22 14.14
N LEU A 75 17.99 8.46 13.09
CA LEU A 75 18.89 7.31 13.16
C LEU A 75 20.35 7.79 13.10
N LEU A 76 21.09 7.60 14.20
CA LEU A 76 22.52 7.91 14.25
C LEU A 76 23.32 6.89 13.45
N THR A 77 23.07 5.61 13.72
CA THR A 77 23.63 4.45 13.02
C THR A 77 22.84 3.19 13.38
N ALA A 78 23.02 2.12 12.61
CA ALA A 78 22.55 0.79 12.93
C ALA A 78 23.66 -0.24 12.70
N LYS A 79 23.61 -1.35 13.43
CA LYS A 79 24.54 -2.49 13.28
C LYS A 79 23.71 -3.73 13.00
N GLY A 80 24.20 -4.57 12.10
CA GLY A 80 23.55 -5.82 11.72
C GLY A 80 22.90 -5.77 10.35
N ALA A 81 22.78 -4.60 9.73
CA ALA A 81 22.44 -4.40 8.30
C ALA A 81 23.67 -3.89 7.54
N ASP A 82 23.81 -4.29 6.28
CA ASP A 82 25.02 -4.01 5.49
C ASP A 82 24.96 -2.64 4.80
N VAL A 83 23.78 -2.27 4.28
CA VAL A 83 23.57 -1.02 3.55
C VAL A 83 22.59 -0.14 4.33
N LEU A 84 23.07 1.03 4.79
CA LEU A 84 22.36 1.94 5.70
C LEU A 84 22.39 3.43 5.24
N PRO A 85 21.91 3.71 4.02
CA PRO A 85 22.02 5.04 3.42
C PRO A 85 21.36 6.10 4.31
N GLY A 86 22.06 7.22 4.49
CA GLY A 86 21.49 8.40 5.13
C GLY A 86 21.54 8.43 6.66
N THR A 87 22.27 7.52 7.32
CA THR A 87 22.67 7.69 8.73
C THR A 87 23.69 8.82 8.90
N TRP A 88 23.83 9.38 10.10
CA TRP A 88 24.74 10.51 10.33
C TRP A 88 26.18 10.19 9.95
N PHE A 89 26.68 9.01 10.31
CA PHE A 89 28.08 8.61 10.02
C PHE A 89 28.31 8.25 8.56
N GLN A 90 27.36 7.56 7.91
CA GLN A 90 27.54 7.13 6.51
C GLN A 90 27.35 8.26 5.49
N ARG A 91 26.84 9.43 5.91
CA ARG A 91 26.75 10.63 5.06
C ARG A 91 28.10 11.32 4.84
N TRP A 92 29.08 11.08 5.72
CA TRP A 92 30.39 11.72 5.61
C TRP A 92 31.21 11.09 4.50
N THR A 93 31.61 11.90 3.52
CA THR A 93 32.61 11.50 2.53
C THR A 93 34.01 11.91 2.97
N LEU A 94 35.05 11.34 2.34
CA LEU A 94 36.44 11.77 2.57
C LEU A 94 36.63 13.27 2.26
N LEU A 95 35.94 13.78 1.24
CA LEU A 95 35.96 15.20 0.86
C LEU A 95 35.34 16.09 1.95
N ASP A 96 34.29 15.64 2.61
CA ASP A 96 33.63 16.38 3.69
C ASP A 96 34.56 16.49 4.91
N PHE A 97 35.20 15.39 5.31
CA PHE A 97 36.21 15.41 6.38
C PHE A 97 37.37 16.35 6.05
N PHE A 98 37.87 16.29 4.81
CA PHE A 98 38.95 17.16 4.34
C PHE A 98 38.54 18.64 4.39
N THR A 99 37.34 18.98 3.91
CA THR A 99 36.82 20.35 3.89
C THR A 99 36.65 20.91 5.30
N VAL A 100 36.03 20.14 6.21
CA VAL A 100 35.87 20.52 7.62
C VAL A 100 37.22 20.73 8.31
N LEU A 101 38.18 19.85 8.05
CA LEU A 101 39.53 19.94 8.63
C LEU A 101 40.30 21.15 8.09
N ILE A 102 40.23 21.43 6.78
CA ILE A 102 40.80 22.64 6.19
C ILE A 102 40.22 23.89 6.84
N ILE A 103 38.90 23.97 7.00
CA ILE A 103 38.24 25.11 7.63
C ILE A 103 38.76 25.29 9.07
N ALA A 104 38.78 24.21 9.86
CA ALA A 104 39.22 24.25 11.25
C ALA A 104 40.70 24.65 11.40
N VAL A 105 41.59 24.02 10.63
CA VAL A 105 43.04 24.32 10.66
C VAL A 105 43.33 25.72 10.15
N SER A 106 42.63 26.16 9.09
CA SER A 106 42.78 27.52 8.59
C SER A 106 42.33 28.55 9.61
N VAL A 107 41.19 28.34 10.29
CA VAL A 107 40.74 29.23 11.37
C VAL A 107 41.74 29.23 12.54
N TRP A 108 42.31 28.08 12.91
CA TRP A 108 43.38 28.01 13.92
C TRP A 108 44.56 28.90 13.53
N LYS A 109 45.11 28.73 12.31
CA LYS A 109 46.25 29.52 11.82
C LYS A 109 45.90 31.01 11.62
N LEU A 110 44.64 31.33 11.32
CA LEU A 110 44.17 32.70 11.11
C LEU A 110 43.70 33.42 12.38
N ARG A 111 43.51 32.73 13.51
CA ARG A 111 43.04 33.34 14.76
C ARG A 111 43.79 32.76 15.95
N THR A 112 43.23 31.74 16.60
CA THR A 112 43.76 31.09 17.81
C THR A 112 43.40 29.60 17.81
N ALA A 113 44.09 28.79 18.62
CA ALA A 113 43.77 27.36 18.76
C ALA A 113 42.31 27.14 19.21
N ALA A 114 41.82 27.95 20.15
CA ALA A 114 40.44 27.86 20.64
C ALA A 114 39.40 28.12 19.54
N SER A 115 39.67 29.06 18.62
CA SER A 115 38.76 29.35 17.50
C SER A 115 38.82 28.29 16.40
N GLY A 116 39.97 27.61 16.23
CA GLY A 116 40.07 26.42 15.39
C GLY A 116 39.26 25.23 15.91
N ILE A 117 39.34 24.96 17.22
CA ILE A 117 38.51 23.92 17.87
C ILE A 117 37.02 24.27 17.77
N LEU A 118 36.67 25.54 18.00
CA LEU A 118 35.31 26.04 17.83
C LEU A 118 34.80 25.82 16.41
N ALA A 119 35.62 26.11 15.40
CA ALA A 119 35.29 25.88 13.99
C ALA A 119 35.09 24.38 13.70
N LEU A 120 35.96 23.52 14.22
CA LEU A 120 35.82 22.06 14.07
C LEU A 120 34.47 21.57 14.62
N VAL A 121 34.16 21.93 15.87
CA VAL A 121 32.91 21.51 16.52
C VAL A 121 31.69 22.09 15.80
N ALA A 122 31.72 23.37 15.44
CA ALA A 122 30.63 24.02 14.72
C ALA A 122 30.37 23.33 13.37
N MET A 123 31.42 23.13 12.57
CA MET A 123 31.31 22.51 11.25
C MET A 123 30.83 21.07 11.34
N VAL A 124 31.39 20.25 12.25
CA VAL A 124 30.92 18.87 12.45
C VAL A 124 29.43 18.83 12.75
N LEU A 125 28.91 19.75 13.56
CA LEU A 125 27.49 19.76 13.95
C LEU A 125 26.52 20.27 12.87
N ILE A 126 26.97 21.17 11.98
CA ILE A 126 26.10 21.83 10.99
C ILE A 126 26.27 21.30 9.56
N TYR A 127 27.40 20.71 9.19
CA TYR A 127 27.78 20.49 7.78
C TYR A 127 26.74 19.71 6.96
N HIS A 128 26.15 18.66 7.54
CA HIS A 128 25.13 17.83 6.87
C HIS A 128 23.68 18.23 7.21
N GLU A 129 23.46 19.34 7.92
CA GLU A 129 22.12 19.90 8.09
C GLU A 129 21.71 20.66 6.81
N PRO A 130 20.43 20.62 6.43
CA PRO A 130 19.93 21.37 5.28
C PRO A 130 20.18 22.88 5.49
N ASP A 131 20.46 23.58 4.38
CA ASP A 131 20.69 25.03 4.33
C ASP A 131 21.86 25.52 5.22
N SER A 132 22.78 24.63 5.60
CA SER A 132 23.93 25.03 6.40
C SER A 132 24.88 25.93 5.59
N PRO A 133 25.43 27.00 6.19
CA PRO A 133 26.34 27.91 5.49
C PRO A 133 27.78 27.34 5.38
N SER A 134 27.94 26.10 4.91
CA SER A 134 29.23 25.39 4.98
C SER A 134 30.30 25.94 4.02
N LEU A 135 29.94 26.25 2.77
CA LEU A 135 30.91 26.68 1.74
C LEU A 135 31.37 28.14 1.88
N VAL A 136 30.51 29.01 2.43
CA VAL A 136 30.81 30.45 2.57
C VAL A 136 32.03 30.69 3.47
N TRP A 137 32.30 29.76 4.41
CA TRP A 137 33.48 29.81 5.27
C TRP A 137 34.79 29.81 4.48
N LEU A 138 34.88 29.07 3.38
CA LEU A 138 36.09 29.02 2.55
C LEU A 138 36.41 30.38 1.93
N HIS A 139 35.40 31.10 1.46
CA HIS A 139 35.58 32.46 0.91
C HIS A 139 36.04 33.45 1.99
N ILE A 140 35.47 33.36 3.20
CA ILE A 140 35.87 34.22 4.32
C ILE A 140 37.32 33.94 4.74
N ILE A 141 37.67 32.66 4.86
CA ILE A 141 39.03 32.22 5.22
C ILE A 141 40.04 32.65 4.14
N ALA A 142 39.72 32.47 2.87
CA ALA A 142 40.58 32.86 1.75
C ALA A 142 40.78 34.40 1.72
N ALA A 143 39.71 35.18 1.88
CA ALA A 143 39.82 36.63 1.99
C ALA A 143 40.69 37.05 3.18
N LEU A 144 40.46 36.48 4.37
CA LEU A 144 41.27 36.77 5.57
C LEU A 144 42.75 36.37 5.40
N GLY A 145 43.03 35.25 4.74
CA GLY A 145 44.39 34.81 4.41
C GLY A 145 45.11 35.79 3.50
N LEU A 146 44.45 36.25 2.43
CA LEU A 146 45.04 37.20 1.48
C LEU A 146 45.27 38.59 2.09
N LEU A 147 44.36 39.06 2.94
CA LEU A 147 44.50 40.36 3.58
C LEU A 147 45.71 40.46 4.52
N ARG A 148 46.24 39.32 4.98
CA ARG A 148 47.49 39.27 5.77
C ARG A 148 48.75 39.47 4.93
N VAL A 149 48.71 39.13 3.64
CA VAL A 149 49.89 39.11 2.76
C VAL A 149 49.89 40.30 1.80
N LEU A 150 48.72 40.83 1.44
CA LEU A 150 48.59 41.88 0.44
C LEU A 150 49.07 43.27 0.96
N PRO A 151 49.95 43.96 0.20
CA PRO A 151 50.33 45.34 0.51
C PRO A 151 49.16 46.31 0.29
N GLN A 152 49.28 47.53 0.82
CA GLN A 152 48.25 48.57 0.63
C GLN A 152 48.12 48.91 -0.88
N GLY A 153 46.91 48.83 -1.42
CA GLY A 153 46.66 49.07 -2.86
C GLY A 153 45.22 48.77 -3.29
N LYS A 154 44.94 48.91 -4.59
CA LYS A 154 43.61 48.65 -5.19
C LYS A 154 43.16 47.20 -5.00
N ILE A 155 44.09 46.24 -5.11
CA ILE A 155 43.83 44.80 -4.92
C ILE A 155 43.38 44.50 -3.49
N LYS A 156 44.05 45.07 -2.47
CA LYS A 156 43.64 44.93 -1.07
C LYS A 156 42.21 45.45 -0.84
N LYS A 157 41.81 46.56 -1.48
CA LYS A 157 40.43 47.08 -1.42
C LYS A 157 39.41 46.11 -2.05
N ILE A 158 39.75 45.48 -3.17
CA ILE A 158 38.90 44.46 -3.80
C ILE A 158 38.72 43.24 -2.89
N VAL A 159 39.80 42.76 -2.27
CA VAL A 159 39.74 41.63 -1.33
C VAL A 159 38.96 41.98 -0.05
N ILE A 160 39.07 43.22 0.45
CA ILE A 160 38.22 43.70 1.56
C ILE A 160 36.75 43.66 1.15
N LEU A 161 36.41 44.14 -0.04
CA LEU A 161 35.04 44.12 -0.55
C LEU A 161 34.53 42.69 -0.71
N TRP A 162 35.35 41.77 -1.24
CA TRP A 162 35.01 40.35 -1.34
C TRP A 162 34.76 39.73 0.02
N GLY A 163 35.65 39.94 1.00
CA GLY A 163 35.47 39.45 2.36
C GLY A 163 34.22 40.03 3.05
N ALA A 164 33.94 41.32 2.85
CA ALA A 164 32.72 41.95 3.38
C ALA A 164 31.46 41.40 2.72
N THR A 165 31.51 41.11 1.42
CA THR A 165 30.40 40.48 0.67
C THR A 165 30.17 39.06 1.16
N ALA A 166 31.23 38.24 1.27
CA ALA A 166 31.15 36.89 1.79
C ALA A 166 30.61 36.84 3.22
N LEU A 167 31.00 37.79 4.07
CA LEU A 167 30.45 37.92 5.42
C LEU A 167 28.97 38.31 5.40
N THR A 168 28.57 39.21 4.51
CA THR A 168 27.16 39.59 4.36
C THR A 168 26.31 38.40 3.91
N VAL A 169 26.78 37.65 2.91
CA VAL A 169 26.17 36.40 2.45
C VAL A 169 26.08 35.38 3.57
N LEU A 170 27.14 35.23 4.39
CA LEU A 170 27.13 34.35 5.55
C LEU A 170 26.01 34.73 6.52
N ILE A 171 25.86 36.02 6.86
CA ILE A 171 24.81 36.47 7.79
C ILE A 171 23.42 36.21 7.21
N VAL A 172 23.23 36.50 5.91
CA VAL A 172 21.96 36.28 5.21
C VAL A 172 21.54 34.82 5.22
N ILE A 173 22.47 33.87 5.12
CA ILE A 173 22.19 32.42 5.16
C ILE A 173 22.13 31.91 6.61
N ALA A 174 23.02 32.37 7.49
CA ALA A 174 23.13 31.88 8.85
C ALA A 174 21.93 32.25 9.72
N ILE A 175 21.33 33.45 9.55
CA ILE A 175 20.13 33.83 10.31
C ILE A 175 18.98 32.85 10.07
N PRO A 176 18.45 32.67 8.84
CA PRO A 176 17.34 31.75 8.59
C PRO A 176 17.69 30.32 9.03
N PHE A 177 18.92 29.87 8.80
CA PHE A 177 19.39 28.58 9.32
C PHE A 177 19.28 28.47 10.85
N MET A 178 19.76 29.46 11.61
CA MET A 178 19.66 29.45 13.08
C MET A 178 18.21 29.45 13.56
N VAL A 179 17.34 30.24 12.91
CA VAL A 179 15.90 30.26 13.21
C VAL A 179 15.28 28.89 12.96
N GLN A 180 15.57 28.28 11.82
CA GLN A 180 15.08 26.96 11.44
C GLN A 180 15.56 25.88 12.42
N GLN A 181 16.84 25.90 12.82
CA GLN A 181 17.37 24.96 13.82
C GLN A 181 16.64 25.09 15.16
N ILE A 182 16.43 26.31 15.67
CA ILE A 182 15.66 26.51 16.93
C ILE A 182 14.21 26.03 16.75
N ARG A 183 13.57 26.37 15.63
CA ARG A 183 12.18 25.97 15.34
C ARG A 183 12.02 24.47 15.28
N ILE A 184 12.87 23.76 14.52
CA ILE A 184 12.84 22.29 14.42
C ILE A 184 13.21 21.65 15.77
N GLY A 185 14.14 22.25 16.52
CA GLY A 185 14.48 21.79 17.86
C GLY A 185 13.28 21.85 18.82
N MET A 186 12.58 22.98 18.85
CA MET A 186 11.39 23.21 19.71
C MET A 186 10.15 22.46 19.22
N TYR A 187 9.97 22.40 17.90
CA TYR A 187 8.81 21.83 17.20
C TYR A 187 9.31 20.85 16.13
N PRO A 188 9.64 19.60 16.51
CA PRO A 188 10.21 18.63 15.59
C PRO A 188 9.31 18.25 14.42
N GLN A 189 7.99 18.48 14.54
CA GLN A 189 7.02 18.31 13.47
C GLN A 189 7.19 19.30 12.29
N LEU A 190 8.12 20.25 12.38
CA LEU A 190 8.45 21.18 11.29
C LEU A 190 9.65 20.72 10.45
N GLU A 191 10.25 19.55 10.75
CA GLU A 191 11.45 19.05 10.04
C GLU A 191 11.19 18.85 8.54
N TYR A 192 9.99 18.41 8.16
CA TYR A 192 9.50 18.35 6.79
C TYR A 192 8.13 19.01 6.74
N ASP A 193 8.02 20.20 6.15
CA ASP A 193 6.73 20.83 5.87
C ASP A 193 6.11 20.18 4.62
N ARG A 194 5.94 18.86 4.66
CA ARG A 194 5.02 18.16 3.76
C ARG A 194 3.70 18.14 4.52
N GLY A 195 2.71 18.87 4.00
CA GLY A 195 1.32 18.62 4.38
C GLY A 195 1.12 17.11 4.30
N ILE A 196 0.63 16.51 5.38
CA ILE A 196 0.14 15.14 5.30
C ILE A 196 -0.95 15.21 4.22
N GLU A 197 -0.67 14.69 3.03
CA GLU A 197 -1.70 14.23 2.11
C GLU A 197 -2.46 13.15 2.88
N THR A 198 -3.38 13.62 3.71
CA THR A 198 -4.49 12.81 4.14
C THR A 198 -5.32 12.69 2.87
N ASP A 199 -5.41 11.48 2.33
CA ASP A 199 -6.45 11.07 1.41
C ASP A 199 -7.81 11.30 2.11
N ILE A 200 -8.20 12.55 2.24
CA ILE A 200 -9.57 12.94 2.57
C ILE A 200 -10.21 13.12 1.21
N SER A 201 -10.76 12.03 0.70
CA SER A 201 -11.75 12.03 -0.35
C SER A 201 -12.95 12.88 0.11
N TYR A 202 -12.83 14.20 -0.05
CA TYR A 202 -13.94 15.13 0.01
C TYR A 202 -14.77 14.92 -1.26
N GLN A 203 -15.74 14.04 -1.16
CA GLN A 203 -16.90 14.07 -2.04
C GLN A 203 -17.61 15.40 -1.80
N SER A 204 -17.29 16.41 -2.62
CA SER A 204 -17.87 17.74 -2.52
C SER A 204 -19.34 17.71 -2.88
N LEU A 205 -20.20 17.91 -1.87
CA LEU A 205 -21.57 18.34 -2.05
C LEU A 205 -21.58 19.79 -2.59
N GLY A 206 -21.77 19.91 -3.91
CA GLY A 206 -22.62 20.92 -4.57
C GLY A 206 -22.17 22.38 -4.65
N ALA A 207 -21.82 22.82 -5.87
CA ALA A 207 -22.35 24.05 -6.47
C ALA A 207 -22.12 24.09 -8.00
N GLY A 208 -23.18 23.78 -8.76
CA GLY A 208 -23.51 24.34 -10.08
C GLY A 208 -22.49 24.31 -11.22
N SER A 209 -22.61 23.33 -12.12
CA SER A 209 -22.35 23.53 -13.54
C SER A 209 -23.21 22.58 -14.39
N ALA A 210 -23.90 23.20 -15.35
CA ALA A 210 -24.85 22.72 -16.33
C ALA A 210 -24.95 21.20 -16.58
N VAL A 211 -26.14 20.66 -16.27
CA VAL A 211 -26.65 19.39 -16.79
C VAL A 211 -27.02 19.59 -18.26
N ARG A 212 -26.34 18.89 -19.16
CA ARG A 212 -26.87 18.55 -20.49
C ARG A 212 -27.45 17.15 -20.39
N SER A 213 -28.74 17.05 -20.66
CA SER A 213 -29.55 15.85 -20.53
C SER A 213 -29.11 14.75 -21.50
N GLU A 214 -28.74 13.58 -20.99
CA GLU A 214 -28.87 12.32 -21.70
C GLU A 214 -29.71 11.36 -20.84
N VAL A 215 -30.70 10.78 -21.50
CA VAL A 215 -31.74 9.91 -20.94
C VAL A 215 -31.11 8.55 -20.59
N PRO A 216 -31.35 7.98 -19.39
CA PRO A 216 -30.97 6.61 -19.12
C PRO A 216 -32.06 5.67 -19.63
N ILE A 217 -31.77 4.91 -20.69
CA ILE A 217 -32.54 3.69 -20.98
C ILE A 217 -31.95 2.59 -20.10
N SER A 218 -32.79 2.13 -19.18
CA SER A 218 -32.59 0.88 -18.45
C SER A 218 -32.62 -0.29 -19.41
N THR A 219 -31.57 -1.12 -19.43
CA THR A 219 -31.72 -2.53 -19.78
C THR A 219 -30.70 -3.36 -19.03
N SER A 220 -31.20 -3.98 -17.97
CA SER A 220 -30.71 -5.25 -17.46
C SER A 220 -30.72 -6.27 -18.60
N TYR A 221 -29.57 -6.83 -18.97
CA TYR A 221 -29.50 -8.14 -19.60
C TYR A 221 -28.39 -8.97 -18.96
N LYS A 222 -28.84 -10.03 -18.28
CA LYS A 222 -28.08 -11.22 -17.95
C LYS A 222 -27.96 -12.06 -19.22
N GLU A 223 -26.74 -12.48 -19.55
CA GLU A 223 -26.43 -13.52 -20.53
C GLU A 223 -25.13 -14.16 -20.01
N LYS A 224 -25.10 -15.30 -19.31
CA LYS A 224 -25.41 -16.69 -19.70
C LYS A 224 -24.75 -17.09 -21.03
N SER A 225 -23.53 -17.62 -20.95
CA SER A 225 -23.00 -18.56 -21.96
C SER A 225 -22.60 -19.89 -21.31
N SER A 226 -23.08 -20.97 -21.90
CA SER A 226 -22.67 -22.38 -21.85
C SER A 226 -22.92 -22.86 -23.30
N TYR A 227 -22.05 -23.54 -24.05
CA TYR A 227 -21.12 -24.63 -23.76
C TYR A 227 -19.88 -24.53 -24.72
N GLU A 228 -18.60 -24.63 -24.35
CA GLU A 228 -17.88 -25.67 -23.58
C GLU A 228 -17.41 -26.87 -24.44
N MET A 229 -16.44 -26.64 -25.36
CA MET A 229 -15.25 -27.51 -25.39
C MET A 229 -14.33 -27.00 -24.29
N PRO A 230 -13.67 -27.86 -23.48
CA PRO A 230 -13.01 -27.45 -22.26
C PRO A 230 -11.86 -26.50 -22.59
N SER A 231 -12.16 -25.21 -22.52
CA SER A 231 -11.19 -24.15 -22.46
C SER A 231 -10.25 -24.43 -21.26
N PRO A 232 -9.01 -23.92 -21.24
CA PRO A 232 -8.17 -23.97 -20.05
C PRO A 232 -8.94 -23.47 -18.81
N SER A 233 -9.88 -22.54 -19.00
CA SER A 233 -10.85 -22.04 -18.01
C SER A 233 -11.87 -23.06 -17.51
N GLN A 234 -12.18 -24.14 -18.22
CA GLN A 234 -13.14 -25.19 -17.84
C GLN A 234 -12.48 -26.37 -17.12
N MET A 235 -11.24 -26.72 -17.50
CA MET A 235 -10.37 -27.45 -16.58
C MET A 235 -10.11 -26.63 -15.31
N LEU A 236 -9.89 -25.31 -15.41
CA LEU A 236 -9.83 -24.42 -14.26
C LEU A 236 -11.17 -24.27 -13.54
N GLN A 237 -12.35 -24.42 -14.17
CA GLN A 237 -13.65 -24.30 -13.49
C GLN A 237 -14.04 -25.57 -12.74
N ASN A 238 -13.79 -26.76 -13.28
CA ASN A 238 -13.94 -28.00 -12.51
C ASN A 238 -12.87 -28.10 -11.42
N LYS A 239 -11.63 -27.68 -11.70
CA LYS A 239 -10.62 -27.46 -10.67
C LYS A 239 -11.11 -26.41 -9.67
N ASN A 240 -11.79 -25.33 -10.09
CA ASN A 240 -12.37 -24.31 -9.20
C ASN A 240 -13.57 -24.81 -8.41
N ILE A 241 -14.37 -25.76 -8.88
CA ILE A 241 -15.51 -26.32 -8.13
C ILE A 241 -14.99 -27.31 -7.09
N TYR A 242 -14.00 -28.14 -7.43
CA TYR A 242 -13.26 -28.96 -6.46
C TYR A 242 -12.47 -28.09 -5.46
N LEU A 243 -11.78 -27.03 -5.91
CA LEU A 243 -11.09 -26.05 -5.06
C LEU A 243 -12.06 -25.21 -4.22
N ARG A 244 -13.29 -24.94 -4.69
CA ARG A 244 -14.31 -24.17 -3.97
C ARG A 244 -15.07 -25.05 -2.98
N LYS A 245 -15.24 -26.35 -3.24
CA LYS A 245 -15.62 -27.33 -2.21
C LYS A 245 -14.50 -27.46 -1.16
N GLN A 246 -13.24 -27.61 -1.56
CA GLN A 246 -12.10 -27.63 -0.62
C GLN A 246 -12.00 -26.35 0.22
N ALA A 247 -12.18 -25.17 -0.38
CA ALA A 247 -12.10 -23.88 0.29
C ALA A 247 -13.19 -23.65 1.35
N VAL A 248 -14.35 -24.30 1.21
CA VAL A 248 -15.46 -24.20 2.19
C VAL A 248 -15.21 -25.07 3.42
N PHE A 249 -14.39 -26.12 3.33
CA PHE A 249 -14.02 -26.98 4.46
C PHE A 249 -12.71 -26.60 5.15
N THR A 250 -12.06 -25.52 4.71
CA THR A 250 -10.73 -25.12 5.22
C THR A 250 -10.80 -24.14 6.40
N GLN A 251 -11.91 -23.40 6.56
CA GLN A 251 -12.00 -22.33 7.56
C GLN A 251 -13.07 -22.66 8.59
N ASP A 252 -12.67 -22.79 9.86
CA ASP A 252 -13.61 -22.95 10.97
C ASP A 252 -14.40 -21.64 11.17
N PRO A 253 -15.73 -21.64 10.94
CA PRO A 253 -16.56 -20.44 11.10
C PRO A 253 -16.61 -19.93 12.54
N ASN A 254 -16.24 -20.74 13.52
CA ASN A 254 -16.16 -20.36 14.93
C ASN A 254 -14.76 -19.91 15.36
N ALA A 255 -13.76 -19.93 14.47
CA ALA A 255 -12.41 -19.48 14.80
C ALA A 255 -12.40 -17.98 15.09
N LEU A 256 -11.97 -17.63 16.30
CA LEU A 256 -11.77 -16.24 16.73
C LEU A 256 -10.45 -15.72 16.19
N ILE A 257 -10.47 -15.26 14.94
CA ILE A 257 -9.29 -14.71 14.26
C ILE A 257 -8.86 -13.42 14.95
N GLN A 258 -7.56 -13.29 15.22
CA GLN A 258 -7.02 -12.09 15.84
C GLN A 258 -6.97 -10.93 14.83
N THR A 259 -7.49 -9.76 15.22
CA THR A 259 -7.51 -8.55 14.38
C THR A 259 -6.22 -7.75 14.45
N GLY A 260 -5.27 -8.14 15.32
CA GLY A 260 -3.94 -7.52 15.46
C GLY A 260 -3.91 -6.12 16.03
N PRO A 261 -2.71 -5.62 16.38
CA PRO A 261 -2.54 -4.24 16.75
C PRO A 261 -2.82 -3.35 15.54
N GLY A 262 -3.58 -2.29 15.72
CA GLY A 262 -3.66 -1.27 14.67
C GLY A 262 -2.27 -0.67 14.40
N LEU A 263 -2.00 -0.32 13.15
CA LEU A 263 -0.72 0.24 12.72
C LEU A 263 -0.79 1.77 12.55
N PRO A 264 0.24 2.52 12.98
CA PRO A 264 0.33 3.94 12.68
C PRO A 264 0.42 4.19 11.17
N SER A 265 -0.33 5.18 10.68
CA SER A 265 -0.45 5.54 9.26
C SER A 265 0.50 6.67 8.84
N TRP A 266 1.17 7.34 9.79
CA TRP A 266 2.07 8.45 9.46
C TRP A 266 3.29 7.98 8.68
N ASN A 267 3.77 8.84 7.78
CA ASN A 267 5.03 8.67 7.10
C ASN A 267 5.86 9.95 7.25
N TRP A 268 7.03 9.84 7.87
CA TRP A 268 7.90 10.98 8.13
C TRP A 268 9.30 10.68 7.60
N ARG A 269 10.25 10.31 8.46
CA ARG A 269 11.58 9.91 8.05
C ARG A 269 11.64 8.39 7.91
N SER A 270 11.75 7.92 6.67
CA SER A 270 11.98 6.52 6.33
C SER A 270 13.48 6.29 6.07
N VAL A 271 14.04 5.23 6.65
CA VAL A 271 15.39 4.76 6.32
C VAL A 271 15.28 3.31 5.85
N ARG A 272 15.72 3.05 4.62
CA ARG A 272 15.79 1.70 4.07
C ARG A 272 17.10 1.04 4.49
N MET A 273 17.03 -0.26 4.76
CA MET A 273 18.11 -1.10 5.24
C MET A 273 18.11 -2.37 4.41
N ASN A 274 19.26 -2.74 3.85
CA ASN A 274 19.39 -3.96 3.06
C ASN A 274 20.53 -4.84 3.61
N TRP A 275 20.34 -6.15 3.45
CA TRP A 275 21.32 -7.19 3.78
C TRP A 275 21.85 -7.79 2.47
N ASN A 276 23.16 -7.97 2.39
CA ASN A 276 23.81 -8.55 1.23
C ASN A 276 23.96 -10.06 1.44
N GLY A 277 23.05 -10.83 0.84
CA GLY A 277 23.04 -12.29 0.88
C GLY A 277 22.15 -12.88 1.99
N PRO A 278 22.26 -14.20 2.23
CA PRO A 278 21.41 -14.91 3.17
C PRO A 278 21.58 -14.43 4.62
N VAL A 279 20.46 -14.32 5.34
CA VAL A 279 20.40 -13.85 6.72
C VAL A 279 19.90 -14.98 7.62
N SER A 280 20.68 -15.31 8.64
CA SER A 280 20.30 -16.33 9.63
C SER A 280 19.14 -15.86 10.51
N ARG A 281 18.33 -16.81 10.98
CA ARG A 281 17.25 -16.61 11.97
C ARG A 281 17.72 -15.93 13.27
N ASP A 282 18.99 -16.07 13.61
CA ASP A 282 19.59 -15.50 14.84
C ASP A 282 20.19 -14.08 14.61
N GLN A 283 20.12 -13.54 13.39
CA GLN A 283 20.67 -12.22 13.08
C GLN A 283 19.93 -11.11 13.86
N GLN A 284 20.72 -10.28 14.53
CA GLN A 284 20.22 -9.17 15.34
C GLN A 284 20.53 -7.81 14.70
N LEU A 285 19.55 -6.91 14.74
CA LEU A 285 19.68 -5.52 14.36
C LEU A 285 19.70 -4.63 15.60
N ARG A 286 20.75 -3.81 15.74
CA ARG A 286 20.90 -2.85 16.83
C ARG A 286 20.79 -1.42 16.32
N LEU A 287 19.90 -0.64 16.94
CA LEU A 287 19.58 0.72 16.51
C LEU A 287 20.07 1.76 17.52
N TRP A 288 20.78 2.79 17.04
CA TRP A 288 21.13 3.96 17.82
C TRP A 288 20.35 5.17 17.34
N LEU A 289 19.41 5.62 18.18
CA LEU A 289 18.50 6.69 17.85
C LEU A 289 18.82 7.96 18.65
N ILE A 290 18.80 9.11 17.98
CA ILE A 290 18.81 10.43 18.60
C ILE A 290 17.36 10.78 18.93
N SER A 291 17.09 10.94 20.23
CA SER A 291 15.76 11.32 20.72
C SER A 291 15.46 12.80 20.45
N PRO A 292 14.17 13.21 20.43
CA PRO A 292 13.77 14.61 20.26
C PRO A 292 14.41 15.56 21.27
N ARG A 293 14.62 15.12 22.52
CA ARG A 293 15.30 15.93 23.54
C ARG A 293 16.77 16.18 23.22
N LEU A 294 17.45 15.16 22.68
CA LEU A 294 18.85 15.29 22.27
C LEU A 294 18.95 16.17 21.01
N ASN A 295 18.02 16.01 20.06
CA ASN A 295 17.93 16.90 18.89
C ASN A 295 17.66 18.36 19.29
N PHE A 296 16.80 18.60 20.29
CA PHE A 296 16.60 19.95 20.86
C PHE A 296 17.93 20.52 21.37
N VAL A 297 18.67 19.79 22.21
CA VAL A 297 19.98 20.25 22.73
C VAL A 297 20.98 20.49 21.59
N LEU A 298 21.07 19.57 20.63
CA LEU A 298 21.95 19.69 19.46
C LEU A 298 21.61 20.90 18.60
N ALA A 299 20.32 21.21 18.40
CA ALA A 299 19.89 22.40 17.67
C ALA A 299 20.38 23.69 18.35
N PHE A 300 20.24 23.81 19.68
CA PHE A 300 20.78 24.95 20.42
C PHE A 300 22.30 25.00 20.36
N LEU A 301 22.99 23.86 20.49
CA LEU A 301 24.45 23.80 20.37
C LEU A 301 24.93 24.24 18.98
N ARG A 302 24.28 23.80 17.89
CA ARG A 302 24.57 24.26 16.52
C ARG A 302 24.51 25.77 16.42
N VAL A 303 23.44 26.38 16.93
CA VAL A 303 23.25 27.84 16.91
C VAL A 303 24.30 28.55 17.76
N ILE A 304 24.56 28.08 18.98
CA ILE A 304 25.56 28.68 19.88
C ILE A 304 26.96 28.62 19.27
N PHE A 305 27.37 27.46 18.75
CA PHE A 305 28.69 27.30 18.13
C PHE A 305 28.82 28.07 16.82
N LEU A 306 27.77 28.11 15.99
CA LEU A 306 27.75 28.91 14.78
C LEU A 306 27.85 30.41 15.08
N ALA A 307 27.02 30.92 16.00
CA ALA A 307 27.06 32.32 16.44
C ALA A 307 28.41 32.66 17.08
N GLY A 308 28.95 31.77 17.91
CA GLY A 308 30.29 31.90 18.48
C GLY A 308 31.38 32.01 17.41
N LEU A 309 31.32 31.17 16.36
CA LEU A 309 32.27 31.20 15.25
C LEU A 309 32.16 32.49 14.44
N ILE A 310 30.93 32.97 14.15
CA ILE A 310 30.69 34.26 13.49
C ILE A 310 31.30 35.40 14.32
N ILE A 311 31.00 35.47 15.63
CA ILE A 311 31.52 36.52 16.52
C ILE A 311 33.05 36.46 16.59
N ALA A 312 33.61 35.25 16.70
CA ALA A 312 35.05 35.03 16.75
C ALA A 312 35.76 35.54 15.48
N LEU A 313 35.13 35.46 14.30
CA LEU A 313 35.70 35.91 13.03
C LEU A 313 35.38 37.38 12.69
N VAL A 314 34.26 37.92 13.15
CA VAL A 314 33.79 39.30 12.88
C VAL A 314 34.32 40.32 13.89
N HIS A 315 34.96 39.89 14.99
CA HIS A 315 35.35 40.78 16.09
C HIS A 315 35.98 42.13 15.63
N PRO A 316 35.37 43.30 15.93
CA PRO A 316 35.69 44.58 15.30
C PRO A 316 37.14 45.05 15.47
N LYS A 317 37.78 44.70 16.59
CA LYS A 317 39.20 45.04 16.84
C LYS A 317 40.14 44.44 15.81
N TYR A 318 39.81 43.26 15.29
CA TYR A 318 40.63 42.53 14.31
C TYR A 318 40.50 43.12 12.90
N TRP A 319 39.27 43.37 12.46
CA TRP A 319 39.02 44.03 11.17
C TRP A 319 39.59 45.46 11.14
N ARG A 320 39.50 46.21 12.25
CA ARG A 320 40.13 47.54 12.37
C ARG A 320 41.66 47.50 12.28
N SER A 321 42.31 46.54 12.93
CA SER A 321 43.77 46.33 12.81
C SER A 321 44.19 45.97 11.37
N LEU A 322 43.43 45.10 10.69
CA LEU A 322 43.67 44.73 9.29
C LEU A 322 43.46 45.90 8.29
N LEU A 323 42.48 46.76 8.57
CA LEU A 323 42.17 47.96 7.78
C LEU A 323 43.20 49.07 7.99
N ASN A 324 43.68 49.26 9.23
CA ASN A 324 44.64 50.32 9.59
C ASN A 324 46.10 49.93 9.27
N GLY A 325 46.36 48.68 8.88
CA GLY A 325 47.71 48.24 8.51
C GLY A 325 48.63 47.95 9.71
N ASP A 326 48.14 48.09 10.93
CA ASP A 326 48.87 47.72 12.14
C ASP A 326 48.82 46.19 12.29
N SER A 327 49.90 45.53 11.85
CA SER A 327 50.09 44.11 12.14
C SER A 327 50.22 43.92 13.66
N PRO A 328 49.44 43.04 14.30
CA PRO A 328 49.85 42.50 15.59
C PRO A 328 51.14 41.70 15.33
N GLN A 329 52.27 42.24 15.75
CA GLN A 329 53.52 41.50 15.82
C GLN A 329 53.27 40.28 16.71
N THR A 330 53.36 39.08 16.13
CA THR A 330 54.14 37.90 16.60
C THR A 330 53.62 36.66 15.85
N TYR A 331 54.56 35.79 15.44
CA TYR A 331 54.44 34.39 14.99
C TYR A 331 54.78 34.08 13.51
N PRO A 332 55.44 32.93 13.27
CA PRO A 332 56.55 32.81 12.35
C PRO A 332 56.12 32.52 10.90
N TYR A 333 57.02 32.90 10.01
CA TYR A 333 57.01 32.66 8.57
C TYR A 333 56.53 31.25 8.20
N VAL A 334 55.36 31.17 7.54
CA VAL A 334 54.95 30.01 6.75
C VAL A 334 55.33 30.32 5.30
N GLY A 335 56.06 29.38 4.67
CA GLY A 335 56.65 29.54 3.33
C GLY A 335 55.64 29.97 2.26
N LYS A 336 56.10 30.85 1.37
CA LYS A 336 55.33 31.48 0.28
C LYS A 336 54.79 30.49 -0.77
N GLU A 337 55.21 29.24 -0.72
CA GLU A 337 54.86 28.18 -1.69
C GLU A 337 53.45 27.59 -1.47
N ALA A 338 52.87 27.66 -0.26
CA ALA A 338 51.59 27.00 0.04
C ALA A 338 50.33 27.84 -0.21
N VAL A 339 50.47 29.13 -0.55
CA VAL A 339 49.33 30.06 -0.69
C VAL A 339 48.96 30.31 -2.16
N LEU A 340 49.86 30.02 -3.11
CA LEU A 340 49.62 30.15 -4.55
C LEU A 340 48.89 28.93 -5.15
N SER A 341 48.96 27.76 -4.52
CA SER A 341 48.26 26.55 -4.96
C SER A 341 46.76 26.55 -4.62
N LEU A 342 46.29 27.41 -3.71
CA LEU A 342 44.85 27.57 -3.41
C LEU A 342 44.12 28.50 -4.41
N PHE A 343 44.87 29.31 -5.17
CA PHE A 343 44.31 30.27 -6.13
C PHE A 343 43.93 29.62 -7.47
N ALA A 344 44.56 28.49 -7.83
CA ALA A 344 44.28 27.78 -9.08
C ALA A 344 43.09 26.80 -8.98
N ALA A 345 42.71 26.36 -7.78
CA ALA A 345 41.62 25.38 -7.60
C ALA A 345 40.23 26.02 -7.36
N LEU A 346 40.15 27.31 -7.01
CA LEU A 346 38.89 27.97 -6.62
C LEU A 346 38.25 28.85 -7.71
N TRP A 347 38.79 28.84 -8.94
CA TRP A 347 38.26 29.60 -10.09
C TRP A 347 37.63 28.74 -11.19
N LEU A 348 37.35 27.45 -10.91
CA LEU A 348 36.68 26.53 -11.86
C LEU A 348 35.34 25.94 -11.35
N MET A 349 34.80 26.43 -10.25
CA MET A 349 33.47 26.02 -9.77
C MET A 349 32.61 27.24 -9.47
N SER A 350 31.97 27.75 -10.52
CA SER A 350 30.73 28.50 -10.39
C SER A 350 29.59 27.60 -10.88
N PRO A 351 28.53 27.42 -10.08
CA PRO A 351 27.19 27.36 -10.63
C PRO A 351 26.50 28.68 -10.32
N ILE A 352 26.16 29.39 -11.39
CA ILE A 352 25.06 30.33 -11.40
C ILE A 352 23.80 29.46 -11.48
N SER A 353 23.11 29.27 -10.35
CA SER A 353 21.75 28.74 -10.36
C SER A 353 20.80 29.91 -10.58
N ALA A 354 20.50 30.19 -11.84
CA ALA A 354 19.27 30.86 -12.23
C ALA A 354 18.22 29.77 -12.49
N ASP A 355 17.04 29.95 -11.91
CA ASP A 355 15.83 29.19 -12.19
C ASP A 355 15.61 29.08 -13.71
N CYS A 356 15.68 27.86 -14.23
CA CYS A 356 14.98 27.47 -15.45
C CYS A 356 13.96 26.41 -15.06
N GLN A 357 12.70 26.83 -15.12
CA GLN A 357 11.51 26.05 -14.94
C GLN A 357 11.30 25.20 -16.20
N GLU A 358 11.68 23.93 -16.17
CA GLU A 358 11.37 22.96 -17.22
C GLU A 358 10.33 21.96 -16.71
N LYS A 359 9.13 22.09 -17.29
CA LYS A 359 8.08 21.09 -17.27
C LYS A 359 8.45 19.97 -18.24
N ASN A 360 8.11 18.74 -17.83
CA ASN A 360 7.91 17.51 -18.61
C ASN A 360 9.06 16.49 -18.59
N GLY A 361 8.69 15.24 -18.28
CA GLY A 361 9.52 14.06 -18.55
C GLY A 361 9.30 12.86 -17.64
N GLU A 362 8.08 12.58 -17.18
CA GLU A 362 7.74 11.24 -16.66
C GLU A 362 7.80 10.25 -17.81
N ILE A 363 8.71 9.27 -17.72
CA ILE A 363 8.63 8.01 -18.47
C ILE A 363 7.77 7.09 -17.61
N SER A 364 6.47 7.15 -17.85
CA SER A 364 5.51 6.11 -17.52
C SER A 364 5.33 5.24 -18.76
N GLU A 365 5.77 4.00 -18.67
CA GLU A 365 5.31 2.92 -19.54
C GLU A 365 3.83 2.69 -19.25
N SER A 366 2.97 3.28 -20.08
CA SER A 366 1.60 2.85 -20.28
C SER A 366 1.18 3.16 -21.72
N GLU A 367 1.34 2.17 -22.58
CA GLU A 367 0.76 2.17 -23.92
C GLU A 367 -0.78 2.18 -23.81
N SER A 368 -1.41 3.23 -24.35
CA SER A 368 -2.68 3.08 -25.07
C SER A 368 -2.94 4.25 -26.04
N VAL A 369 -2.99 3.89 -27.32
CA VAL A 369 -4.04 4.18 -28.31
C VAL A 369 -4.61 5.60 -28.40
N LEU A 370 -4.43 6.27 -29.56
CA LEU A 370 -5.53 6.78 -30.42
C LEU A 370 -5.00 7.56 -31.65
N SER A 371 -5.29 7.07 -32.86
CA SER A 371 -6.18 7.77 -33.82
C SER A 371 -6.18 7.12 -35.22
N SER A 372 -7.33 6.52 -35.53
CA SER A 372 -8.09 6.59 -36.78
C SER A 372 -7.38 6.74 -38.14
N GLY A 373 -7.50 5.68 -38.94
CA GLY A 373 -7.51 5.71 -40.41
C GLY A 373 -8.49 4.66 -40.94
N THR A 374 -9.62 5.13 -41.46
CA THR A 374 -10.75 4.36 -41.99
C THR A 374 -10.38 3.59 -43.26
N SER A 375 -10.66 2.28 -43.33
CA SER A 375 -11.49 1.68 -44.40
C SER A 375 -11.70 0.17 -44.23
N CYS A 376 -12.99 -0.20 -44.26
CA CYS A 376 -13.56 -1.41 -44.84
C CYS A 376 -12.96 -2.78 -44.49
N TYR A 377 -13.06 -3.19 -43.23
CA TYR A 377 -13.29 -4.59 -42.90
C TYR A 377 -13.94 -4.69 -41.52
N PRO A 378 -14.99 -5.53 -41.31
CA PRO A 378 -15.57 -5.72 -39.98
C PRO A 378 -14.54 -6.30 -39.01
N SER A 379 -14.62 -5.92 -37.73
CA SER A 379 -13.69 -6.38 -36.71
C SER A 379 -13.75 -7.92 -36.56
N PRO A 380 -12.65 -8.58 -36.16
CA PRO A 380 -12.64 -10.03 -35.94
C PRO A 380 -13.72 -10.49 -34.96
N GLU A 381 -14.06 -9.65 -34.00
CA GLU A 381 -15.14 -9.85 -33.03
C GLU A 381 -16.51 -9.83 -33.71
N LEU A 382 -16.73 -8.94 -34.67
CA LEU A 382 -17.99 -8.83 -35.41
C LEU A 382 -18.12 -9.95 -36.46
N LEU A 383 -17.00 -10.43 -37.01
CA LEU A 383 -16.94 -11.64 -37.84
C LEU A 383 -17.24 -12.90 -37.01
N LEU A 384 -16.67 -13.01 -35.81
CA LEU A 384 -16.95 -14.11 -34.89
C LEU A 384 -18.38 -14.05 -34.35
N GLU A 385 -18.93 -12.86 -34.11
CA GLU A 385 -20.33 -12.71 -33.69
C GLU A 385 -21.29 -13.05 -34.84
N LEU A 386 -20.97 -12.66 -36.08
CA LEU A 386 -21.70 -13.09 -37.27
C LEU A 386 -21.56 -14.59 -37.52
N GLU A 387 -20.37 -15.17 -37.35
CA GLU A 387 -20.12 -16.61 -37.44
C GLU A 387 -20.92 -17.37 -36.38
N ASN A 388 -20.87 -16.94 -35.12
CA ASN A 388 -21.60 -17.56 -34.02
C ASN A 388 -23.12 -17.44 -34.17
N ARG A 389 -23.63 -16.32 -34.71
CA ARG A 389 -25.05 -16.17 -35.05
C ARG A 389 -25.46 -16.98 -36.28
N LEU A 390 -24.61 -17.07 -37.30
CA LEU A 390 -24.88 -17.87 -38.51
C LEU A 390 -24.77 -19.37 -38.25
N LEU A 391 -23.99 -19.80 -37.25
CA LEU A 391 -23.76 -21.19 -36.85
C LEU A 391 -24.45 -21.56 -35.53
N GLU A 392 -25.45 -20.79 -35.10
CA GLU A 392 -26.22 -21.05 -33.89
C GLU A 392 -26.89 -22.43 -34.00
N LYS A 393 -26.48 -23.35 -33.13
CA LYS A 393 -26.95 -24.73 -33.11
C LYS A 393 -28.38 -24.79 -32.56
N PRO A 394 -29.28 -25.63 -33.12
CA PRO A 394 -30.60 -25.85 -32.54
C PRO A 394 -30.53 -26.28 -31.06
N ASP A 395 -31.44 -25.75 -30.23
CA ASP A 395 -31.52 -25.97 -28.77
C ASP A 395 -31.53 -27.45 -28.35
N CYS A 396 -32.02 -28.33 -29.22
CA CYS A 396 -32.17 -29.76 -28.93
C CYS A 396 -30.87 -30.56 -29.03
N LEU A 397 -29.77 -30.01 -29.56
CA LEU A 397 -28.51 -30.77 -29.71
C LEU A 397 -27.90 -31.06 -28.32
N PRO A 398 -27.43 -32.30 -28.05
CA PRO A 398 -27.21 -33.41 -28.98
C PRO A 398 -28.40 -34.37 -29.19
N PHE A 399 -29.53 -34.18 -28.52
CA PHE A 399 -30.70 -35.08 -28.52
C PHE A 399 -31.82 -34.61 -29.46
N CYS A 400 -31.49 -34.09 -30.64
CA CYS A 400 -32.48 -33.59 -31.60
C CYS A 400 -33.27 -34.69 -32.32
N ALA A 401 -32.89 -35.96 -32.15
CA ALA A 401 -33.64 -37.09 -32.67
C ALA A 401 -33.73 -38.20 -31.64
N ASP A 402 -34.89 -38.85 -31.58
CA ASP A 402 -35.19 -39.94 -30.66
C ASP A 402 -35.91 -41.09 -31.40
N CYS A 403 -35.72 -42.34 -30.97
CA CYS A 403 -36.34 -43.52 -31.57
C CYS A 403 -37.43 -44.05 -30.65
N ASN A 404 -38.69 -43.76 -31.00
CA ASN A 404 -39.82 -44.13 -30.16
C ASN A 404 -40.07 -45.65 -30.19
N ARG A 405 -40.08 -46.24 -31.38
CA ARG A 405 -40.42 -47.65 -31.57
C ARG A 405 -39.62 -48.31 -32.69
N MET A 406 -39.26 -49.57 -32.49
CA MET A 406 -38.62 -50.41 -33.48
C MET A 406 -39.36 -51.75 -33.66
N GLU A 407 -39.39 -52.29 -34.87
CA GLU A 407 -39.88 -53.62 -35.18
C GLU A 407 -38.85 -54.36 -36.04
N LEU A 408 -38.45 -55.55 -35.59
CA LEU A 408 -37.43 -56.37 -36.22
C LEU A 408 -38.06 -57.64 -36.81
N THR A 409 -37.93 -57.84 -38.11
CA THR A 409 -38.35 -59.08 -38.78
C THR A 409 -37.13 -59.79 -39.34
N VAL A 410 -36.94 -61.05 -38.96
CA VAL A 410 -35.79 -61.86 -39.39
C VAL A 410 -36.26 -63.17 -39.98
N THR A 411 -35.85 -63.44 -41.22
CA THR A 411 -36.05 -64.71 -41.93
C THR A 411 -34.69 -65.36 -42.25
N ASP A 412 -34.67 -66.55 -42.85
CA ASP A 412 -33.42 -67.22 -43.24
C ASP A 412 -32.57 -66.38 -44.23
N GLU A 413 -33.17 -65.50 -45.04
CA GLU A 413 -32.48 -64.73 -46.09
C GLU A 413 -32.38 -63.22 -45.83
N THR A 414 -33.28 -62.63 -45.04
CA THR A 414 -33.39 -61.17 -44.89
C THR A 414 -33.64 -60.72 -43.44
N ILE A 415 -33.03 -59.60 -43.07
CA ILE A 415 -33.31 -58.82 -41.87
C ILE A 415 -33.97 -57.52 -42.30
N GLN A 416 -35.14 -57.24 -41.74
CA GLN A 416 -35.84 -55.98 -41.88
C GLN A 416 -35.97 -55.30 -40.52
N VAL A 417 -35.54 -54.04 -40.42
CA VAL A 417 -35.69 -53.20 -39.23
C VAL A 417 -36.54 -52.00 -39.60
N MET A 418 -37.70 -51.87 -38.96
CA MET A 418 -38.58 -50.72 -39.10
C MET A 418 -38.48 -49.85 -37.85
N MET A 419 -38.23 -48.55 -37.99
CA MET A 419 -38.03 -47.63 -36.87
C MET A 419 -38.87 -46.38 -37.04
N GLU A 420 -39.43 -45.87 -35.94
CA GLU A 420 -40.10 -44.57 -35.87
C GLU A 420 -39.19 -43.55 -35.18
N ILE A 421 -38.72 -42.57 -35.94
CA ILE A 421 -37.80 -41.54 -35.48
C ILE A 421 -38.55 -40.21 -35.35
N HIS A 422 -38.38 -39.56 -34.21
CA HIS A 422 -38.91 -38.22 -33.93
C HIS A 422 -37.73 -37.25 -33.95
N ALA A 423 -37.70 -36.35 -34.92
CA ALA A 423 -36.64 -35.35 -35.09
C ALA A 423 -37.20 -33.94 -34.81
N ALA A 424 -36.65 -33.27 -33.80
CA ALA A 424 -37.04 -31.92 -33.40
C ALA A 424 -36.51 -30.83 -34.34
N CYS A 425 -35.47 -31.12 -35.12
CA CYS A 425 -34.94 -30.32 -36.22
C CYS A 425 -34.34 -31.24 -37.30
N GLU A 426 -33.95 -30.70 -38.46
CA GLU A 426 -33.21 -31.47 -39.45
C GLU A 426 -31.85 -31.89 -38.88
N THR A 427 -31.63 -33.19 -38.73
CA THR A 427 -30.42 -33.74 -38.08
C THR A 427 -30.02 -35.08 -38.67
N ALA A 428 -28.74 -35.43 -38.56
CA ALA A 428 -28.23 -36.73 -38.94
C ALA A 428 -28.38 -37.72 -37.78
N ILE A 429 -29.00 -38.88 -38.03
CA ILE A 429 -29.11 -39.97 -37.06
C ILE A 429 -28.21 -41.15 -37.45
N PRO A 430 -27.63 -41.86 -36.47
CA PRO A 430 -26.97 -43.13 -36.73
C PRO A 430 -28.00 -44.25 -36.90
N LEU A 431 -27.85 -45.05 -37.95
CA LEU A 431 -28.69 -46.22 -38.22
C LEU A 431 -28.09 -47.48 -37.55
N PRO A 432 -28.94 -48.45 -37.12
CA PRO A 432 -28.49 -49.74 -36.62
C PRO A 432 -27.60 -50.51 -37.60
N GLY A 433 -26.56 -51.15 -37.07
CA GLY A 433 -25.59 -51.93 -37.84
C GLY A 433 -24.15 -51.39 -37.72
N ASN A 434 -23.19 -52.21 -38.12
CA ASN A 434 -21.79 -51.82 -38.26
C ASN A 434 -21.15 -52.60 -39.41
N SER A 435 -19.96 -52.22 -39.86
CA SER A 435 -19.31 -52.86 -41.01
C SER A 435 -18.87 -54.31 -40.79
N GLU A 436 -18.78 -54.76 -39.54
CA GLU A 436 -18.23 -56.08 -39.17
C GLU A 436 -19.31 -57.16 -39.00
N SER A 437 -20.58 -56.80 -38.75
CA SER A 437 -21.65 -57.75 -38.45
C SER A 437 -22.81 -57.71 -39.46
N TRP A 438 -23.54 -56.60 -39.54
CA TRP A 438 -24.71 -56.43 -40.40
C TRP A 438 -24.84 -54.98 -40.84
N ILE A 439 -24.99 -54.80 -42.15
CA ILE A 439 -25.18 -53.50 -42.80
C ILE A 439 -26.47 -53.57 -43.64
N PRO A 440 -27.36 -52.58 -43.56
CA PRO A 440 -28.52 -52.52 -44.44
C PRO A 440 -28.10 -52.36 -45.92
N GLN A 441 -28.74 -53.12 -46.81
CA GLN A 441 -28.53 -53.06 -48.26
C GLN A 441 -29.42 -51.99 -48.92
N ALA A 442 -30.60 -51.74 -48.35
CA ALA A 442 -31.48 -50.65 -48.74
C ALA A 442 -32.07 -49.98 -47.50
N VAL A 443 -32.23 -48.65 -47.59
CA VAL A 443 -32.81 -47.80 -46.57
C VAL A 443 -33.91 -46.97 -47.21
N PHE A 444 -35.09 -46.99 -46.61
CA PHE A 444 -36.23 -46.19 -47.05
C PHE A 444 -36.64 -45.24 -45.93
N LEU A 445 -36.94 -44.00 -46.31
CA LEU A 445 -37.53 -42.96 -45.47
C LEU A 445 -38.95 -42.70 -45.99
N ASP A 446 -39.97 -42.92 -45.17
CA ASP A 446 -41.38 -42.72 -45.52
C ASP A 446 -41.77 -43.40 -46.85
N GLN A 447 -41.33 -44.65 -47.03
CA GLN A 447 -41.55 -45.50 -48.22
C GLN A 447 -40.84 -45.03 -49.50
N GLN A 448 -39.95 -44.05 -49.43
CA GLN A 448 -39.09 -43.62 -50.55
C GLN A 448 -37.62 -43.98 -50.30
N PRO A 449 -36.83 -44.34 -51.33
CA PRO A 449 -35.40 -44.53 -51.18
C PRO A 449 -34.73 -43.26 -50.67
N ILE A 450 -33.97 -43.36 -49.57
CA ILE A 450 -33.31 -42.21 -48.97
C ILE A 450 -32.16 -41.72 -49.88
N LYS A 451 -32.04 -40.39 -50.03
CA LYS A 451 -31.03 -39.76 -50.89
C LYS A 451 -29.79 -39.26 -50.15
N ALA A 452 -29.88 -39.15 -48.82
CA ALA A 452 -28.84 -38.55 -47.97
C ALA A 452 -28.36 -39.57 -46.92
N LEU A 453 -27.48 -40.47 -47.35
CA LEU A 453 -26.74 -41.39 -46.48
C LEU A 453 -25.25 -41.06 -46.52
N SER A 454 -24.61 -41.10 -45.36
CA SER A 454 -23.15 -40.96 -45.21
C SER A 454 -22.61 -42.07 -44.33
N ARG A 455 -21.29 -42.29 -44.38
CA ARG A 455 -20.58 -43.09 -43.37
C ARG A 455 -19.59 -42.21 -42.63
N ASP A 456 -19.50 -42.39 -41.32
CA ASP A 456 -18.48 -41.72 -40.52
C ASP A 456 -17.13 -42.47 -40.57
N ALA A 457 -16.12 -41.96 -39.86
CA ALA A 457 -14.77 -42.52 -39.82
C ALA A 457 -14.72 -43.93 -39.21
N ASP A 458 -15.70 -44.29 -38.37
CA ASP A 458 -15.83 -45.60 -37.72
C ASP A 458 -16.70 -46.58 -38.53
N GLY A 459 -17.16 -46.17 -39.72
CA GLY A 459 -17.94 -46.99 -40.64
C GLY A 459 -19.44 -47.08 -40.32
N MET A 460 -19.93 -46.30 -39.36
CA MET A 460 -21.34 -46.22 -38.98
C MET A 460 -22.13 -45.46 -40.05
N LEU A 461 -23.35 -45.94 -40.33
CA LEU A 461 -24.19 -45.38 -41.38
C LEU A 461 -25.08 -44.26 -40.81
N LEU A 462 -24.92 -43.04 -41.31
CA LEU A 462 -25.68 -41.86 -40.91
C LEU A 462 -26.76 -41.55 -41.95
N ALA A 463 -27.97 -41.25 -41.49
CA ALA A 463 -29.10 -40.81 -42.31
C ALA A 463 -29.54 -39.40 -41.92
N LEU A 464 -29.69 -38.52 -42.91
CA LEU A 464 -30.27 -37.19 -42.68
C LEU A 464 -31.79 -37.29 -42.57
N VAL A 465 -32.35 -36.78 -41.48
CA VAL A 465 -33.80 -36.81 -41.20
C VAL A 465 -34.33 -35.38 -41.11
N PRO A 466 -35.39 -35.03 -41.85
CA PRO A 466 -36.08 -33.75 -41.68
C PRO A 466 -36.74 -33.63 -40.29
N GLN A 467 -37.10 -32.41 -39.91
CA GLN A 467 -37.90 -32.18 -38.70
C GLN A 467 -39.28 -32.84 -38.82
N GLY A 468 -39.67 -33.66 -37.84
CA GLY A 468 -40.96 -34.36 -37.81
C GLY A 468 -40.87 -35.79 -37.31
N ILE A 469 -41.95 -36.55 -37.48
CA ILE A 469 -42.01 -37.99 -37.18
C ILE A 469 -41.89 -38.74 -38.50
N HIS A 470 -40.90 -39.62 -38.60
CA HIS A 470 -40.53 -40.32 -39.82
C HIS A 470 -40.40 -41.83 -39.60
N LYS A 471 -40.73 -42.62 -40.62
CA LYS A 471 -40.58 -44.08 -40.60
C LYS A 471 -39.40 -44.50 -41.47
N PHE A 472 -38.45 -45.18 -40.83
CA PHE A 472 -37.32 -45.82 -41.49
C PHE A 472 -37.59 -47.30 -41.70
N ILE A 473 -37.26 -47.81 -42.90
CA ILE A 473 -37.25 -49.24 -43.19
C ILE A 473 -35.87 -49.61 -43.73
N LEU A 474 -35.16 -50.45 -42.96
CA LEU A 474 -33.84 -50.96 -43.28
C LEU A 474 -33.97 -52.42 -43.69
N THR A 475 -33.42 -52.80 -44.85
CA THR A 475 -33.43 -54.20 -45.30
C THR A 475 -32.01 -54.64 -45.66
N GLY A 476 -31.57 -55.77 -45.13
CA GLY A 476 -30.26 -56.38 -45.44
C GLY A 476 -30.32 -57.90 -45.39
N ARG A 477 -29.28 -58.58 -45.87
CA ARG A 477 -29.20 -60.06 -45.82
C ARG A 477 -28.72 -60.53 -44.45
N THR A 478 -29.14 -61.71 -44.02
CA THR A 478 -28.67 -62.40 -42.79
C THR A 478 -27.22 -62.90 -42.88
N GLY A 479 -26.64 -63.04 -44.07
CA GLY A 479 -25.26 -63.51 -44.24
C GLY A 479 -25.04 -64.99 -43.87
N ALA A 480 -23.79 -65.45 -43.95
CA ALA A 480 -23.41 -66.86 -43.73
C ALA A 480 -23.09 -67.21 -42.26
N GLY A 481 -22.99 -66.21 -41.38
CA GLY A 481 -22.66 -66.41 -39.96
C GLY A 481 -23.81 -67.04 -39.16
N ASN A 482 -23.46 -67.77 -38.09
CA ASN A 482 -24.43 -68.34 -37.15
C ASN A 482 -24.90 -67.33 -36.09
N THR A 483 -24.17 -66.23 -35.91
CA THR A 483 -24.49 -65.16 -34.96
C THR A 483 -24.32 -63.80 -35.64
N ILE A 484 -25.28 -62.90 -35.45
CA ILE A 484 -25.26 -61.53 -35.98
C ILE A 484 -25.53 -60.57 -34.83
N GLN A 485 -24.68 -59.58 -34.61
CA GLN A 485 -24.88 -58.56 -33.58
C GLN A 485 -25.20 -57.22 -34.22
N ILE A 486 -26.37 -56.65 -33.95
CA ILE A 486 -26.83 -55.36 -34.47
C ILE A 486 -26.72 -54.32 -33.35
N PRO A 487 -25.72 -53.42 -33.37
CA PRO A 487 -25.65 -52.32 -32.41
C PRO A 487 -26.78 -51.32 -32.62
N LEU A 488 -27.28 -50.72 -31.55
CA LEU A 488 -28.37 -49.74 -31.54
C LEU A 488 -27.86 -48.39 -31.01
N PRO A 489 -27.19 -47.58 -31.86
CA PRO A 489 -26.61 -46.30 -31.45
C PRO A 489 -27.66 -45.29 -30.99
N LEU A 490 -28.86 -45.34 -31.59
CA LEU A 490 -30.03 -44.59 -31.14
C LEU A 490 -31.06 -45.59 -30.59
N LYS A 491 -31.03 -45.76 -29.27
CA LYS A 491 -31.74 -46.84 -28.58
C LYS A 491 -33.26 -46.62 -28.62
N PRO A 492 -34.04 -47.58 -29.17
CA PRO A 492 -35.49 -47.48 -29.17
C PRO A 492 -36.08 -47.62 -27.76
N HIS A 493 -37.12 -46.85 -27.45
CA HIS A 493 -37.86 -46.99 -26.19
C HIS A 493 -38.62 -48.31 -26.10
N GLN A 494 -39.19 -48.77 -27.22
CA GLN A 494 -39.87 -50.05 -27.35
C GLN A 494 -39.47 -50.79 -28.62
N ALA A 495 -39.22 -52.10 -28.52
CA ALA A 495 -39.07 -52.96 -29.69
C ALA A 495 -39.93 -54.22 -29.63
N ALA A 496 -40.42 -54.62 -30.80
CA ALA A 496 -41.03 -55.91 -31.05
C ALA A 496 -40.21 -56.66 -32.10
N PHE A 497 -40.29 -58.00 -32.10
CA PHE A 497 -39.64 -58.80 -33.12
C PHE A 497 -40.52 -59.96 -33.58
N THR A 498 -40.30 -60.39 -34.82
CA THR A 498 -40.80 -61.63 -35.40
C THR A 498 -39.63 -62.35 -36.05
N SER A 499 -39.32 -63.56 -35.60
CA SER A 499 -38.21 -64.34 -36.15
C SER A 499 -38.66 -65.72 -36.61
N GLU A 500 -38.11 -66.16 -37.75
CA GLU A 500 -38.24 -67.51 -38.28
C GLU A 500 -36.82 -68.11 -38.41
N GLY A 501 -36.52 -69.18 -37.66
CA GLY A 501 -35.21 -69.85 -37.71
C GLY A 501 -34.08 -69.16 -36.93
N TRP A 502 -34.35 -68.08 -36.19
CA TRP A 502 -33.38 -67.33 -35.39
C TRP A 502 -33.87 -67.06 -33.95
N ASP A 503 -32.99 -67.24 -32.97
CA ASP A 503 -33.13 -66.77 -31.59
C ASP A 503 -32.71 -65.30 -31.50
N VAL A 504 -33.50 -64.47 -30.81
CA VAL A 504 -33.28 -63.02 -30.70
C VAL A 504 -33.03 -62.65 -29.24
N GLN A 505 -31.84 -62.15 -28.94
CA GLN A 505 -31.42 -61.68 -27.62
C GLN A 505 -31.18 -60.17 -27.64
N GLY A 506 -31.39 -59.49 -26.51
CA GLY A 506 -31.28 -58.02 -26.41
C GLY A 506 -32.61 -57.25 -26.48
N ILE A 507 -33.75 -57.95 -26.63
CA ILE A 507 -35.10 -57.41 -26.43
C ILE A 507 -35.73 -58.13 -25.23
N LEU A 508 -35.97 -57.41 -24.13
CA LEU A 508 -36.48 -57.95 -22.87
C LEU A 508 -38.01 -58.16 -22.90
N PRO A 509 -38.56 -59.06 -22.05
CA PRO A 509 -40.00 -59.18 -21.85
C PRO A 509 -40.61 -57.82 -21.44
N GLY A 510 -41.50 -57.27 -22.27
CA GLY A 510 -42.07 -55.92 -22.09
C GLY A 510 -41.51 -54.86 -23.04
N GLY A 511 -40.66 -55.23 -24.01
CA GLY A 511 -40.28 -54.39 -25.14
C GLY A 511 -39.11 -53.43 -24.88
N ARG A 512 -38.48 -53.45 -23.70
CA ARG A 512 -37.25 -52.69 -23.46
C ARG A 512 -36.07 -53.34 -24.17
N VAL A 513 -35.21 -52.51 -24.74
CA VAL A 513 -34.09 -52.97 -25.57
C VAL A 513 -32.77 -52.76 -24.84
N GLU A 514 -31.76 -53.56 -25.15
CA GLU A 514 -30.37 -53.34 -24.73
C GLU A 514 -29.62 -52.48 -25.75
N ALA A 515 -28.32 -52.26 -25.57
CA ALA A 515 -27.52 -51.44 -26.51
C ALA A 515 -27.22 -52.15 -27.85
N SER A 516 -27.45 -53.46 -27.93
CA SER A 516 -27.32 -54.26 -29.16
C SER A 516 -28.29 -55.43 -29.16
N ILE A 517 -28.71 -55.88 -30.34
CA ILE A 517 -29.51 -57.10 -30.54
C ILE A 517 -28.61 -58.19 -31.10
N GLN A 518 -28.66 -59.38 -30.51
CA GLN A 518 -27.92 -60.55 -30.99
C GLN A 518 -28.90 -61.57 -31.58
N LEU A 519 -28.69 -61.93 -32.84
CA LEU A 519 -29.44 -62.97 -33.56
C LEU A 519 -28.59 -64.22 -33.64
N THR A 520 -29.10 -65.37 -33.20
CA THR A 520 -28.41 -66.67 -33.27
C THR A 520 -29.24 -67.68 -34.06
N ARG A 521 -28.66 -68.33 -35.07
CA ARG A 521 -29.39 -69.25 -35.96
C ARG A 521 -29.78 -70.53 -35.23
N LEU A 522 -31.04 -70.98 -35.37
CA LEU A 522 -31.60 -72.15 -34.69
C LEU A 522 -31.35 -73.49 -35.42
N LYS A 523 -30.61 -73.51 -36.54
CA LYS A 523 -30.25 -74.75 -37.26
C LYS A 523 -29.06 -75.46 -36.61
N LYS A 524 -29.33 -76.66 -36.08
CA LYS A 524 -28.37 -77.63 -35.54
C LYS A 524 -27.59 -78.27 -36.69
N ASN A 525 -26.36 -77.85 -36.93
CA ASN A 525 -25.37 -78.62 -37.67
C ASN A 525 -24.15 -78.79 -36.77
N ASP A 526 -23.90 -80.03 -36.36
CA ASP A 526 -22.68 -80.46 -35.70
C ASP A 526 -21.50 -80.29 -36.66
N SER A 527 -20.49 -79.50 -36.27
CA SER A 527 -19.09 -79.70 -36.66
C SER A 527 -18.17 -78.81 -35.78
N GLU A 528 -17.56 -79.48 -34.81
CA GLU A 528 -16.26 -79.31 -34.15
C GLU A 528 -15.62 -77.94 -33.81
N PRO A 529 -14.85 -77.90 -32.71
CA PRO A 529 -14.36 -76.67 -32.09
C PRO A 529 -13.07 -76.19 -32.75
N MET A 530 -12.96 -74.87 -33.00
CA MET A 530 -11.67 -74.24 -33.25
C MET A 530 -11.16 -73.55 -31.99
N SER A 531 -9.98 -74.03 -31.58
CA SER A 531 -9.11 -73.49 -30.56
C SER A 531 -8.56 -72.12 -30.96
N GLY A 532 -8.54 -71.23 -29.96
CA GLY A 532 -7.91 -69.92 -30.01
C GLY A 532 -7.92 -69.31 -28.61
N GLN A 533 -7.25 -69.98 -27.65
CA GLN A 533 -7.00 -69.41 -26.32
C GLN A 533 -6.12 -68.17 -26.45
N GLY A 534 -6.73 -66.99 -26.44
CA GLY A 534 -6.07 -65.80 -25.93
C GLY A 534 -5.84 -65.99 -24.43
N ILE A 535 -4.59 -65.97 -23.98
CA ILE A 535 -4.24 -65.95 -22.56
C ILE A 535 -4.89 -64.70 -21.96
N ALA A 536 -6.00 -64.88 -21.23
CA ALA A 536 -6.66 -63.79 -20.53
C ALA A 536 -5.74 -63.31 -19.40
N VAL A 537 -5.18 -62.10 -19.54
CA VAL A 537 -4.35 -61.48 -18.50
C VAL A 537 -5.23 -61.23 -17.27
N LEU A 538 -4.77 -61.69 -16.10
CA LEU A 538 -5.46 -61.42 -14.84
C LEU A 538 -5.51 -59.91 -14.60
N PRO A 539 -6.67 -59.36 -14.19
CA PRO A 539 -6.82 -57.93 -14.02
C PRO A 539 -5.89 -57.40 -12.92
N PHE A 540 -5.08 -56.39 -13.24
CA PHE A 540 -4.21 -55.70 -12.29
C PHE A 540 -4.67 -54.25 -12.16
N LEU A 541 -4.75 -53.76 -10.93
CA LEU A 541 -5.40 -52.49 -10.62
C LEU A 541 -4.46 -51.53 -9.90
N HIS A 542 -4.85 -50.27 -9.89
CA HIS A 542 -4.24 -49.23 -9.09
C HIS A 542 -5.31 -48.56 -8.24
N ILE A 543 -5.07 -48.48 -6.93
CA ILE A 543 -5.99 -47.90 -5.94
C ILE A 543 -5.37 -46.60 -5.43
N GLU A 544 -6.01 -45.48 -5.72
CA GLU A 544 -5.66 -44.19 -5.14
C GLU A 544 -6.61 -43.88 -3.99
N ARG A 545 -6.07 -43.55 -2.81
CA ARG A 545 -6.82 -43.08 -1.64
C ARG A 545 -6.40 -41.66 -1.30
N VAL A 546 -7.35 -40.74 -1.36
CA VAL A 546 -7.18 -39.35 -0.95
C VAL A 546 -7.89 -39.12 0.39
N LEU A 547 -7.14 -38.83 1.44
CA LEU A 547 -7.66 -38.50 2.76
C LEU A 547 -7.90 -36.99 2.85
N HIS A 548 -9.15 -36.57 2.80
CA HIS A 548 -9.57 -35.17 2.96
C HIS A 548 -9.81 -34.89 4.44
N LEU A 549 -8.85 -34.21 5.10
CA LEU A 549 -8.92 -33.88 6.52
C LEU A 549 -9.33 -32.40 6.69
N GLY A 550 -10.64 -32.13 6.60
CA GLY A 550 -11.24 -30.81 6.77
C GLY A 550 -12.02 -30.66 8.09
N LEU A 551 -13.09 -29.87 8.07
CA LEU A 551 -14.08 -29.84 9.15
C LEU A 551 -14.85 -31.16 9.30
N THR A 552 -14.99 -31.90 8.21
CA THR A 552 -15.39 -33.31 8.15
C THR A 552 -14.25 -34.10 7.53
N TRP A 553 -14.07 -35.34 7.95
CA TRP A 553 -13.04 -36.21 7.38
C TRP A 553 -13.68 -37.16 6.38
N GLU A 554 -13.12 -37.19 5.18
CA GLU A 554 -13.62 -37.97 4.06
C GLU A 554 -12.47 -38.69 3.38
N VAL A 555 -12.76 -39.84 2.79
CA VAL A 555 -11.81 -40.62 1.99
C VAL A 555 -12.42 -40.79 0.61
N SER A 556 -11.69 -40.35 -0.41
CA SER A 556 -12.02 -40.62 -1.80
C SER A 556 -11.15 -41.76 -2.27
N THR A 557 -11.75 -42.86 -2.72
CA THR A 557 -11.01 -43.99 -3.27
C THR A 557 -11.34 -44.16 -4.74
N THR A 558 -10.31 -44.20 -5.57
CA THR A 558 -10.41 -44.40 -7.02
C THR A 558 -9.65 -45.66 -7.39
N ILE A 559 -10.29 -46.56 -8.13
CA ILE A 559 -9.67 -47.77 -8.64
C ILE A 559 -9.61 -47.68 -10.16
N THR A 560 -8.40 -47.71 -10.69
CA THR A 560 -8.15 -47.72 -12.14
C THR A 560 -7.59 -49.06 -12.58
N ARG A 561 -8.08 -49.60 -13.69
CA ARG A 561 -7.57 -50.82 -14.30
C ARG A 561 -6.32 -50.52 -15.11
N LEU A 562 -5.22 -51.23 -14.84
CA LEU A 562 -3.95 -51.10 -15.58
C LEU A 562 -3.82 -52.10 -16.73
N THR A 563 -4.60 -53.18 -16.71
CA THR A 563 -4.66 -54.20 -17.78
C THR A 563 -5.77 -53.88 -18.79
N PRO A 564 -5.71 -54.39 -20.04
CA PRO A 564 -6.76 -54.19 -21.03
C PRO A 564 -8.18 -54.61 -20.55
N PRO A 565 -9.25 -53.95 -21.03
CA PRO A 565 -10.62 -54.39 -20.79
C PRO A 565 -10.90 -55.72 -21.52
N GLY A 566 -11.88 -56.49 -21.04
CA GLY A 566 -12.26 -57.79 -21.61
C GLY A 566 -12.66 -58.85 -20.58
N THR A 567 -12.23 -58.69 -19.33
CA THR A 567 -12.61 -59.57 -18.20
C THR A 567 -13.28 -58.75 -17.08
N PRO A 568 -14.37 -59.24 -16.47
CA PRO A 568 -14.94 -58.59 -15.29
C PRO A 568 -14.00 -58.72 -14.09
N VAL A 569 -14.04 -57.73 -13.19
CA VAL A 569 -13.17 -57.68 -12.01
C VAL A 569 -14.03 -57.69 -10.76
N VAL A 570 -13.78 -58.65 -9.87
CA VAL A 570 -14.41 -58.73 -8.55
C VAL A 570 -13.31 -58.76 -7.50
N ILE A 571 -13.21 -57.71 -6.70
CA ILE A 571 -12.21 -57.60 -5.63
C ILE A 571 -12.83 -57.05 -4.35
N SER A 572 -12.18 -57.35 -3.22
CA SER A 572 -12.54 -56.83 -1.90
C SER A 572 -11.44 -55.88 -1.44
N VAL A 573 -11.76 -54.59 -1.30
CA VAL A 573 -10.80 -53.55 -0.89
C VAL A 573 -11.00 -53.26 0.59
N PRO A 574 -9.97 -53.43 1.45
CA PRO A 574 -10.11 -53.16 2.87
C PRO A 574 -10.39 -51.68 3.13
N LEU A 575 -11.34 -51.39 4.03
CA LEU A 575 -11.61 -50.03 4.48
C LEU A 575 -10.69 -49.67 5.65
N LEU A 576 -10.45 -48.38 5.85
CA LEU A 576 -9.75 -47.86 7.03
C LEU A 576 -10.60 -48.11 8.29
N LYS A 577 -9.93 -48.10 9.45
CA LYS A 577 -10.61 -48.19 10.74
C LYS A 577 -11.58 -47.01 10.88
N ASP A 578 -12.83 -47.32 11.23
CA ASP A 578 -13.91 -46.34 11.38
C ASP A 578 -14.26 -45.54 10.10
N GLU A 579 -13.96 -46.10 8.92
CA GLU A 579 -14.44 -45.62 7.62
C GLU A 579 -15.85 -46.15 7.31
N SER A 580 -16.71 -45.31 6.74
CA SER A 580 -18.07 -45.68 6.33
C SER A 580 -18.37 -45.14 4.93
N VAL A 581 -18.66 -46.04 3.98
CA VAL A 581 -18.93 -45.70 2.58
C VAL A 581 -20.24 -44.93 2.46
N THR A 582 -20.23 -43.79 1.76
CA THR A 582 -21.40 -42.92 1.56
C THR A 582 -22.02 -43.05 0.16
N THR A 583 -21.35 -43.74 -0.75
CA THR A 583 -21.80 -43.95 -2.14
C THR A 583 -22.74 -45.17 -2.20
N ALA A 584 -23.98 -44.97 -2.64
CA ALA A 584 -25.05 -45.98 -2.56
C ALA A 584 -24.80 -47.26 -3.38
N GLU A 585 -23.99 -47.18 -4.43
CA GLU A 585 -23.72 -48.29 -5.36
C GLU A 585 -22.66 -49.28 -4.83
N ILE A 586 -21.89 -48.88 -3.81
CA ILE A 586 -20.82 -49.70 -3.23
C ILE A 586 -21.31 -50.43 -1.98
N HIS A 587 -21.28 -51.76 -2.05
CA HIS A 587 -21.68 -52.61 -0.95
C HIS A 587 -20.46 -52.93 -0.06
N THR A 588 -20.65 -52.94 1.25
CA THR A 588 -19.59 -53.24 2.22
C THR A 588 -19.89 -54.52 2.99
N GLU A 589 -18.91 -55.40 3.12
CA GLU A 589 -19.01 -56.63 3.92
C GLU A 589 -17.74 -56.82 4.76
N LYS A 590 -17.89 -57.11 6.06
CA LYS A 590 -16.77 -57.40 7.00
C LYS A 590 -15.62 -56.35 6.99
N GLY A 591 -15.95 -55.07 6.82
CA GLY A 591 -14.96 -53.98 6.83
C GLY A 591 -14.19 -53.81 5.52
N ALA A 592 -14.68 -54.37 4.42
CA ALA A 592 -14.15 -54.17 3.08
C ALA A 592 -15.27 -53.74 2.11
N ALA A 593 -14.91 -52.95 1.10
CA ALA A 593 -15.77 -52.59 -0.02
C ALA A 593 -15.71 -53.70 -1.09
N LEU A 594 -16.87 -54.22 -1.47
CA LEU A 594 -17.01 -55.20 -2.53
C LEU A 594 -17.17 -54.47 -3.87
N ILE A 595 -16.15 -54.60 -4.72
CA ILE A 595 -16.08 -53.92 -6.00
C ILE A 595 -16.37 -54.92 -7.12
N ASN A 596 -17.33 -54.60 -7.97
CA ASN A 596 -17.65 -55.35 -9.17
C ASN A 596 -17.58 -54.42 -10.39
N MET A 597 -16.54 -54.58 -11.21
CA MET A 597 -16.37 -53.84 -12.46
C MET A 597 -16.71 -54.75 -13.63
N ASN A 598 -17.55 -54.25 -14.55
CA ASN A 598 -17.87 -54.98 -15.78
C ASN A 598 -16.63 -55.12 -16.69
N ALA A 599 -16.72 -55.95 -17.74
CA ALA A 599 -15.58 -56.24 -18.62
C ALA A 599 -15.01 -55.01 -19.35
N ALA A 600 -15.84 -53.99 -19.61
CA ALA A 600 -15.45 -52.77 -20.32
C ALA A 600 -15.02 -51.62 -19.38
N ALA A 601 -15.31 -51.70 -18.09
CA ALA A 601 -15.07 -50.63 -17.12
C ALA A 601 -13.58 -50.51 -16.80
N THR A 602 -13.06 -49.30 -16.96
CA THR A 602 -11.67 -48.95 -16.72
C THR A 602 -11.45 -48.29 -15.36
N GLU A 603 -12.50 -47.73 -14.75
CA GLU A 603 -12.40 -46.97 -13.50
C GLU A 603 -13.68 -47.11 -12.66
N ILE A 604 -13.52 -47.10 -11.34
CA ILE A 604 -14.62 -46.95 -10.38
C ILE A 604 -14.16 -46.07 -9.21
N GLN A 605 -15.05 -45.20 -8.72
CA GLN A 605 -14.75 -44.27 -7.64
C GLN A 605 -15.85 -44.29 -6.59
N TRP A 606 -15.48 -44.12 -5.32
CA TRP A 606 -16.44 -43.84 -4.26
C TRP A 606 -15.88 -42.89 -3.21
N SER A 607 -16.79 -42.34 -2.42
CA SER A 607 -16.49 -41.55 -1.24
C SER A 607 -16.96 -42.25 0.02
N SER A 608 -16.22 -42.04 1.10
CA SER A 608 -16.49 -42.53 2.44
C SER A 608 -16.33 -41.40 3.47
N SER A 609 -17.13 -41.41 4.53
CA SER A 609 -16.88 -40.60 5.72
C SER A 609 -15.92 -41.34 6.66
N LEU A 610 -14.94 -40.64 7.23
CA LEU A 610 -14.01 -41.17 8.21
C LEU A 610 -14.26 -40.53 9.57
N LYS A 611 -14.34 -41.32 10.64
CA LYS A 611 -14.46 -40.77 11.99
C LYS A 611 -13.15 -40.09 12.41
N MET A 612 -13.23 -38.89 12.98
CA MET A 612 -12.05 -38.18 13.48
C MET A 612 -11.34 -38.97 14.60
N SER A 613 -10.03 -39.17 14.45
CA SER A 613 -9.16 -39.86 15.40
C SER A 613 -7.83 -39.11 15.55
N PRO A 614 -7.13 -39.19 16.70
CA PRO A 614 -5.82 -38.55 16.84
C PRO A 614 -4.71 -39.21 16.00
N GLU A 615 -4.99 -40.39 15.43
CA GLU A 615 -4.03 -41.17 14.66
C GLU A 615 -4.75 -41.94 13.54
N ILE A 616 -4.21 -41.88 12.34
CA ILE A 616 -4.60 -42.71 11.19
C ILE A 616 -3.40 -43.60 10.83
N GLN A 617 -3.63 -44.91 10.74
CA GLN A 617 -2.65 -45.87 10.26
C GLN A 617 -3.08 -46.41 8.90
N LEU A 618 -2.23 -46.23 7.90
CA LEU A 618 -2.36 -46.79 6.56
C LEU A 618 -1.40 -47.98 6.45
N ARG A 619 -1.87 -49.13 5.96
CA ARG A 619 -1.04 -50.32 5.76
C ARG A 619 -1.41 -50.99 4.44
N SER A 620 -0.42 -51.25 3.60
CA SER A 620 -0.64 -51.93 2.32
C SER A 620 -0.86 -53.43 2.56
N PRO A 621 -1.93 -54.03 2.01
CA PRO A 621 -2.16 -55.46 2.12
C PRO A 621 -1.11 -56.28 1.36
N GLU A 622 -0.86 -57.50 1.83
CA GLU A 622 0.07 -58.44 1.20
C GLU A 622 -0.66 -59.33 0.18
N SER A 623 0.02 -59.70 -0.91
CA SER A 623 -0.47 -60.66 -1.92
C SER A 623 -1.76 -60.26 -2.64
N VAL A 624 -1.89 -58.98 -3.00
CA VAL A 624 -3.05 -58.43 -3.71
C VAL A 624 -2.76 -58.10 -5.18
N PRO A 625 -3.73 -58.22 -6.11
CA PRO A 625 -3.55 -57.88 -7.53
C PRO A 625 -3.66 -56.37 -7.81
N TRP A 626 -3.17 -55.52 -6.91
CA TRP A 626 -3.17 -54.08 -7.10
C TRP A 626 -1.99 -53.38 -6.43
N THR A 627 -1.75 -52.13 -6.84
CA THR A 627 -0.85 -51.19 -6.16
C THR A 627 -1.66 -50.08 -5.52
N GLU A 628 -1.13 -49.46 -4.46
CA GLU A 628 -1.80 -48.34 -3.79
C GLU A 628 -1.02 -47.04 -3.95
N THR A 629 -1.74 -45.92 -3.95
CA THR A 629 -1.20 -44.57 -3.73
C THR A 629 -2.03 -43.90 -2.66
N TRP A 630 -1.35 -43.36 -1.65
CA TRP A 630 -1.99 -42.66 -0.55
C TRP A 630 -1.63 -41.19 -0.63
N ILE A 631 -2.64 -40.33 -0.54
CA ILE A 631 -2.49 -38.88 -0.62
C ILE A 631 -3.20 -38.28 0.60
N ALA A 632 -2.49 -37.52 1.43
CA ALA A 632 -3.13 -36.77 2.50
C ALA A 632 -3.35 -35.31 2.08
N ASP A 633 -4.59 -34.85 2.22
CA ASP A 633 -5.06 -33.51 1.89
C ASP A 633 -5.66 -32.88 3.15
N ALA A 634 -4.78 -32.32 3.99
CA ALA A 634 -5.14 -31.80 5.30
C ALA A 634 -5.30 -30.27 5.31
N SER A 635 -6.43 -29.80 5.84
CA SER A 635 -6.68 -28.39 6.12
C SER A 635 -5.65 -27.82 7.13
N PRO A 636 -5.32 -26.51 7.07
CA PRO A 636 -4.48 -25.83 8.06
C PRO A 636 -5.04 -25.83 9.49
N ILE A 637 -6.32 -26.21 9.69
CA ILE A 637 -6.89 -26.35 11.04
C ILE A 637 -6.30 -27.53 11.83
N TRP A 638 -5.71 -28.49 11.12
CA TRP A 638 -5.07 -29.68 11.70
C TRP A 638 -3.56 -29.54 11.61
N HIS A 639 -2.83 -30.17 12.52
CA HIS A 639 -1.39 -30.39 12.45
C HIS A 639 -1.16 -31.87 12.26
N CYS A 640 -0.35 -32.24 11.26
CA CYS A 640 -0.11 -33.62 10.86
C CYS A 640 1.37 -33.97 11.01
N ASP A 641 1.69 -34.83 11.98
CA ASP A 641 3.01 -35.41 12.13
C ASP A 641 3.06 -36.76 11.38
N LEU A 642 3.90 -36.83 10.35
CA LEU A 642 4.02 -37.98 9.45
C LEU A 642 5.18 -38.88 9.87
N SER A 643 4.94 -40.20 9.93
CA SER A 643 5.96 -41.20 10.24
C SER A 643 5.73 -42.51 9.45
N GLY A 644 6.78 -43.31 9.26
CA GLY A 644 6.75 -44.51 8.43
C GLY A 644 7.62 -44.37 7.19
N ILE A 645 7.15 -44.87 6.06
CA ILE A 645 7.85 -44.74 4.77
C ILE A 645 7.96 -43.27 4.31
N ALA A 646 9.02 -42.97 3.55
CA ALA A 646 9.31 -41.61 3.10
C ALA A 646 8.25 -41.09 2.12
N VAL A 647 7.95 -39.80 2.24
CA VAL A 647 7.06 -39.08 1.31
C VAL A 647 7.78 -38.93 -0.03
N ILE A 648 7.11 -39.27 -1.13
CA ILE A 648 7.68 -39.19 -2.49
C ILE A 648 7.51 -37.79 -3.06
N HIS A 649 6.34 -37.19 -2.84
CA HIS A 649 6.05 -35.80 -3.19
C HIS A 649 5.44 -35.08 -1.99
N HIS A 650 6.04 -33.98 -1.56
CA HIS A 650 5.50 -33.13 -0.48
C HIS A 650 4.45 -32.14 -0.97
N GLN A 651 4.51 -31.77 -2.26
CA GLN A 651 3.62 -30.81 -2.88
C GLN A 651 3.11 -31.36 -4.21
N ASP A 652 1.89 -30.95 -4.59
CA ASP A 652 1.35 -31.21 -5.93
C ASP A 652 1.88 -30.19 -6.95
N GLU A 653 1.51 -30.34 -8.23
CA GLU A 653 1.91 -29.40 -9.30
C GLU A 653 1.42 -27.97 -9.08
N ALA A 654 0.39 -27.77 -8.24
CA ALA A 654 -0.13 -26.46 -7.88
C ALA A 654 0.56 -25.86 -6.63
N GLY A 655 1.54 -26.56 -6.07
CA GLY A 655 2.31 -26.14 -4.90
C GLY A 655 1.58 -26.34 -3.57
N HIS A 656 0.47 -27.09 -3.53
CA HIS A 656 -0.25 -27.40 -2.30
C HIS A 656 0.41 -28.55 -1.56
N TRP A 657 0.45 -28.47 -0.23
CA TRP A 657 0.98 -29.53 0.63
C TRP A 657 0.07 -30.77 0.55
N ARG A 658 0.52 -31.77 -0.19
CA ARG A 658 -0.17 -33.04 -0.45
C ARG A 658 0.82 -34.19 -0.42
N PRO A 659 1.30 -34.57 0.78
CA PRO A 659 2.23 -35.68 0.93
C PRO A 659 1.64 -36.94 0.30
N THR A 660 2.42 -37.53 -0.61
CA THR A 660 2.04 -38.70 -1.39
C THR A 660 2.98 -39.86 -1.11
N TRP A 661 2.41 -41.05 -0.92
CA TRP A 661 3.12 -42.31 -0.69
C TRP A 661 2.72 -43.37 -1.71
N LYS A 662 3.68 -44.20 -2.11
CA LYS A 662 3.46 -45.40 -2.93
C LYS A 662 4.05 -46.60 -2.18
N PRO A 663 3.29 -47.22 -1.27
CA PRO A 663 3.80 -48.29 -0.42
C PRO A 663 4.02 -49.58 -1.21
N TRP A 664 5.03 -50.34 -0.81
CA TRP A 664 5.15 -51.76 -1.14
C TRP A 664 4.24 -52.62 -0.24
N PRO A 665 3.89 -53.85 -0.68
CA PRO A 665 3.10 -54.76 0.15
C PRO A 665 3.69 -54.92 1.56
N GLY A 666 2.88 -54.72 2.59
CA GLY A 666 3.27 -54.78 4.00
C GLY A 666 3.74 -53.47 4.63
N GLU A 667 4.09 -52.45 3.84
CA GLU A 667 4.53 -51.13 4.35
C GLU A 667 3.39 -50.33 4.99
N SER A 668 3.74 -49.40 5.88
CA SER A 668 2.79 -48.56 6.61
C SER A 668 3.21 -47.11 6.77
N VAL A 669 2.19 -46.25 6.92
CA VAL A 669 2.31 -44.83 7.26
C VAL A 669 1.42 -44.54 8.45
N THR A 670 1.95 -43.81 9.42
CA THR A 670 1.20 -43.30 10.58
C THR A 670 1.13 -41.78 10.50
N ILE A 671 -0.10 -41.26 10.50
CA ILE A 671 -0.41 -39.83 10.51
C ILE A 671 -0.98 -39.49 11.89
N LYS A 672 -0.20 -38.80 12.71
CA LYS A 672 -0.69 -38.24 13.99
C LYS A 672 -1.31 -36.88 13.73
N ILE A 673 -2.54 -36.69 14.18
CA ILE A 673 -3.35 -35.51 13.85
C ILE A 673 -3.77 -34.83 15.15
N SER A 674 -3.47 -33.54 15.24
CA SER A 674 -3.87 -32.71 16.38
C SER A 674 -4.44 -31.38 15.90
N ARG A 675 -5.26 -30.73 16.73
CA ARG A 675 -5.74 -29.38 16.46
C ARG A 675 -4.89 -28.40 17.27
N PRO A 676 -4.09 -27.51 16.63
CA PRO A 676 -3.28 -26.54 17.35
C PRO A 676 -4.12 -25.63 18.25
N GLU A 677 -3.60 -25.31 19.44
CA GLU A 677 -4.28 -24.42 20.39
C GLU A 677 -4.20 -22.97 19.90
N ALA A 678 -5.33 -22.25 19.93
CA ALA A 678 -5.40 -20.84 19.56
C ALA A 678 -4.83 -19.93 20.66
N ILE A 679 -4.07 -18.92 20.28
CA ILE A 679 -3.51 -17.95 21.23
C ILE A 679 -4.53 -16.84 21.51
N PRO A 680 -4.72 -16.41 22.77
CA PRO A 680 -5.55 -15.25 23.07
C PRO A 680 -4.99 -14.00 22.40
N GLY A 681 -5.84 -13.25 21.69
CA GLY A 681 -5.46 -12.02 21.02
C GLY A 681 -6.61 -11.03 20.89
N GLN A 682 -6.32 -9.85 20.34
CA GLN A 682 -7.32 -8.82 20.11
C GLN A 682 -8.31 -9.29 19.04
N MET A 683 -9.60 -9.17 19.32
CA MET A 683 -10.70 -9.48 18.38
C MET A 683 -11.41 -8.22 17.86
N LEU A 684 -11.02 -7.06 18.38
CA LEU A 684 -11.50 -5.74 18.00
C LEU A 684 -10.31 -4.80 17.99
N THR A 685 -10.12 -4.13 16.87
CA THR A 685 -9.05 -3.16 16.65
C THR A 685 -9.66 -1.89 16.08
N ILE A 686 -9.39 -0.75 16.72
CA ILE A 686 -9.77 0.56 16.19
C ILE A 686 -8.58 1.11 15.40
N ASP A 687 -8.65 1.00 14.08
CA ASP A 687 -7.59 1.36 13.14
C ASP A 687 -7.46 2.89 12.93
N SER A 688 -8.53 3.64 13.19
CA SER A 688 -8.49 5.11 13.17
C SER A 688 -9.55 5.71 14.08
N ALA A 689 -9.22 6.79 14.79
CA ALA A 689 -10.17 7.56 15.58
C ALA A 689 -10.01 9.06 15.30
N VAL A 690 -10.96 9.66 14.58
CA VAL A 690 -10.91 11.06 14.16
C VAL A 690 -12.02 11.85 14.84
N LEU A 691 -11.65 12.85 15.63
CA LEU A 691 -12.55 13.76 16.33
C LEU A 691 -12.47 15.15 15.72
N ASN A 692 -13.54 15.57 15.05
CA ASN A 692 -13.68 16.93 14.54
C ASN A 692 -14.54 17.75 15.51
N TRP A 693 -13.98 18.85 16.01
CA TRP A 693 -14.63 19.70 16.99
C TRP A 693 -14.71 21.14 16.49
N THR A 694 -15.91 21.70 16.50
CA THR A 694 -16.19 23.07 16.08
C THR A 694 -16.77 23.83 17.27
N PRO A 695 -15.92 24.59 18.01
CA PRO A 695 -16.39 25.39 19.13
C PRO A 695 -17.27 26.55 18.65
N GLY A 696 -18.41 26.75 19.32
CA GLY A 696 -19.37 27.82 19.02
C GLY A 696 -19.72 28.64 20.26
N GLU A 697 -20.35 29.80 20.11
CA GLU A 697 -20.70 30.68 21.25
C GLU A 697 -21.80 30.10 22.16
N ARG A 698 -22.74 29.34 21.58
CA ARG A 698 -23.88 28.76 22.32
C ARG A 698 -23.75 27.25 22.48
N VAL A 699 -23.31 26.58 21.42
CA VAL A 699 -23.23 25.13 21.33
C VAL A 699 -21.94 24.78 20.59
N ASN A 700 -21.27 23.73 21.04
CA ASN A 700 -20.16 23.12 20.33
C ASN A 700 -20.67 21.93 19.51
N LYS A 701 -20.22 21.84 18.26
CA LYS A 701 -20.47 20.68 17.40
C LYS A 701 -19.28 19.73 17.46
N ALA A 702 -19.52 18.45 17.66
CA ALA A 702 -18.48 17.42 17.62
C ALA A 702 -18.91 16.25 16.74
N ALA A 703 -17.96 15.70 16.00
CA ALA A 703 -18.15 14.52 15.17
C ALA A 703 -16.98 13.55 15.40
N LEU A 704 -17.31 12.30 15.68
CA LEU A 704 -16.35 11.21 15.87
C LEU A 704 -16.50 10.22 14.71
N ASN A 705 -15.38 9.95 14.06
CA ASN A 705 -15.21 8.93 13.02
C ASN A 705 -14.32 7.82 13.56
N LEU A 706 -14.83 6.60 13.67
CA LEU A 706 -14.06 5.41 14.03
C LEU A 706 -14.01 4.45 12.83
N SER A 707 -12.84 3.90 12.55
CA SER A 707 -12.70 2.72 11.70
C SER A 707 -12.37 1.54 12.60
N ILE A 708 -13.26 0.55 12.67
CA ILE A 708 -13.16 -0.60 13.57
C ILE A 708 -13.12 -1.89 12.74
N ARG A 709 -12.11 -2.70 12.99
CA ARG A 709 -11.99 -4.08 12.50
C ARG A 709 -12.34 -5.04 13.63
N THR A 710 -13.25 -5.98 13.38
CA THR A 710 -13.60 -7.02 14.37
C THR A 710 -13.77 -8.39 13.73
N SER A 711 -13.39 -9.45 14.43
CA SER A 711 -13.55 -10.83 13.97
C SER A 711 -14.89 -11.46 14.35
N ARG A 712 -15.65 -10.84 15.25
CA ARG A 712 -16.97 -11.33 15.68
C ARG A 712 -17.99 -10.20 15.77
N GLY A 713 -19.27 -10.55 15.61
CA GLY A 713 -20.36 -9.63 15.90
C GLY A 713 -20.39 -9.29 17.40
N GLY A 714 -20.86 -8.09 17.74
CA GLY A 714 -20.91 -7.66 19.14
C GLY A 714 -21.49 -6.27 19.30
N GLN A 715 -21.23 -5.67 20.46
CA GLN A 715 -21.59 -4.28 20.76
C GLN A 715 -20.34 -3.52 21.18
N HIS A 716 -20.28 -2.25 20.82
CA HIS A 716 -19.21 -1.33 21.19
C HIS A 716 -19.77 -0.09 21.87
N GLU A 717 -19.27 0.20 23.06
CA GLU A 717 -19.72 1.34 23.86
C GLU A 717 -18.81 2.56 23.64
N VAL A 718 -19.41 3.67 23.20
CA VAL A 718 -18.78 4.99 23.18
C VAL A 718 -19.41 5.84 24.29
N ILE A 719 -18.59 6.46 25.15
CA ILE A 719 -19.07 7.39 26.18
C ILE A 719 -18.81 8.82 25.72
N LEU A 720 -19.90 9.55 25.50
CA LEU A 720 -19.89 10.96 25.16
C LEU A 720 -19.63 11.84 26.40
N PRO A 721 -19.22 13.11 26.21
CA PRO A 721 -19.04 14.06 27.30
C PRO A 721 -20.35 14.37 28.06
N ASP A 722 -20.22 14.91 29.26
CA ASP A 722 -21.34 15.40 30.05
C ASP A 722 -22.21 16.39 29.24
N GLU A 723 -23.54 16.28 29.36
CA GLU A 723 -24.53 17.11 28.65
C GLU A 723 -24.48 17.07 27.12
N ALA A 724 -23.80 16.06 26.53
CA ALA A 724 -23.85 15.82 25.09
C ALA A 724 -25.26 15.37 24.66
N LYS A 725 -25.72 15.87 23.51
CA LYS A 725 -26.97 15.49 22.84
C LYS A 725 -26.64 14.90 21.47
N LEU A 726 -26.70 13.57 21.37
CA LEU A 726 -26.54 12.82 20.13
C LEU A 726 -27.53 13.29 19.06
N GLN A 727 -27.04 13.52 17.85
CA GLN A 727 -27.83 13.96 16.70
C GLN A 727 -27.96 12.86 15.64
N LEU A 728 -26.83 12.24 15.29
CA LEU A 728 -26.76 11.30 14.19
C LEU A 728 -25.72 10.23 14.48
N VAL A 729 -26.07 8.98 14.18
CA VAL A 729 -25.12 7.86 14.10
C VAL A 729 -25.24 7.22 12.73
N LYS A 730 -24.11 7.01 12.05
CA LYS A 730 -24.03 6.22 10.82
C LYS A 730 -23.08 5.05 11.01
N ILE A 731 -23.44 3.90 10.45
CA ILE A 731 -22.57 2.74 10.31
C ILE A 731 -22.43 2.46 8.82
N ASN A 732 -21.21 2.45 8.29
CA ASN A 732 -20.91 2.30 6.87
C ASN A 732 -21.74 3.27 5.99
N ASP A 733 -21.71 4.55 6.38
CA ASP A 733 -22.47 5.67 5.79
C ASP A 733 -24.01 5.56 5.81
N LYS A 734 -24.55 4.51 6.41
CA LYS A 734 -26.00 4.33 6.59
C LYS A 734 -26.43 4.83 7.97
N SER A 735 -27.41 5.73 8.00
CA SER A 735 -27.98 6.24 9.25
C SER A 735 -28.63 5.12 10.05
N GLN A 736 -28.27 5.01 11.33
CA GLN A 736 -28.82 4.01 12.26
C GLN A 736 -29.58 4.72 13.39
N PRO A 737 -30.77 4.25 13.77
CA PRO A 737 -31.59 4.86 14.82
C PRO A 737 -31.09 4.48 16.23
N ILE A 738 -29.83 4.79 16.53
CA ILE A 738 -29.21 4.49 17.84
C ILE A 738 -29.55 5.60 18.83
N ARG A 739 -30.07 5.22 20.00
CA ARG A 739 -30.41 6.16 21.08
C ARG A 739 -29.25 6.29 22.06
N GLN A 740 -29.13 7.47 22.64
CA GLN A 740 -28.19 7.75 23.72
C GLN A 740 -28.83 7.35 25.07
N GLU A 741 -28.11 6.57 25.87
CA GLU A 741 -28.51 6.18 27.23
C GLU A 741 -27.60 6.86 28.25
N GLY A 742 -28.07 7.95 28.87
CA GLY A 742 -27.23 8.80 29.72
C GLY A 742 -26.11 9.43 28.89
N GLN A 743 -24.87 8.97 29.06
CA GLN A 743 -23.71 9.40 28.25
C GLN A 743 -23.26 8.34 27.24
N LYS A 744 -23.87 7.15 27.26
CA LYS A 744 -23.41 6.00 26.50
C LYS A 744 -24.15 5.88 25.17
N ILE A 745 -23.43 5.43 24.16
CA ILE A 745 -23.96 5.02 22.86
C ILE A 745 -23.46 3.60 22.60
N VAL A 746 -24.41 2.69 22.40
CA VAL A 746 -24.13 1.28 22.11
C VAL A 746 -24.26 1.05 20.61
N ILE A 747 -23.15 0.70 19.97
CA ILE A 747 -23.08 0.52 18.52
C ILE A 747 -22.97 -0.98 18.19
N PRO A 748 -23.89 -1.54 17.39
CA PRO A 748 -23.79 -2.92 16.95
C PRO A 748 -22.61 -3.07 15.97
N LEU A 749 -21.78 -4.09 16.18
CA LEU A 749 -20.65 -4.42 15.33
C LEU A 749 -20.92 -5.69 14.54
N GLN A 750 -20.47 -5.71 13.28
CA GLN A 750 -20.46 -6.88 12.41
C GLN A 750 -19.02 -7.36 12.14
N PRO A 751 -18.77 -8.67 11.94
CA PRO A 751 -17.47 -9.17 11.53
C PRO A 751 -16.96 -8.49 10.25
N GLY A 752 -15.68 -8.15 10.22
CA GLY A 752 -15.04 -7.39 9.16
C GLY A 752 -14.65 -5.97 9.60
N THR A 753 -14.50 -5.07 8.63
CA THR A 753 -14.17 -3.67 8.86
C THR A 753 -15.44 -2.82 8.71
N GLN A 754 -15.66 -1.90 9.64
CA GLN A 754 -16.80 -0.99 9.61
C GLN A 754 -16.39 0.43 10.02
N THR A 755 -17.04 1.41 9.41
CA THR A 755 -16.88 2.83 9.77
C THR A 755 -18.07 3.30 10.59
N ILE A 756 -17.80 4.03 11.67
CA ILE A 756 -18.80 4.55 12.59
C ILE A 756 -18.64 6.07 12.63
N TYR A 757 -19.70 6.79 12.28
CA TYR A 757 -19.80 8.23 12.44
C TYR A 757 -20.80 8.55 13.54
N ALA A 758 -20.40 9.33 14.54
CA ALA A 758 -21.29 9.83 15.58
C ALA A 758 -21.16 11.36 15.67
N GLU A 759 -22.27 12.07 15.58
CA GLU A 759 -22.34 13.53 15.68
C GLU A 759 -23.19 13.95 16.88
N TRP A 760 -22.68 14.86 17.70
CA TRP A 760 -23.40 15.39 18.86
C TRP A 760 -23.17 16.90 19.03
N TYR A 761 -24.11 17.50 19.75
CA TYR A 761 -24.00 18.85 20.28
C TYR A 761 -23.73 18.81 21.77
N GLN A 762 -22.98 19.77 22.30
CA GLN A 762 -22.77 19.93 23.73
C GLN A 762 -22.74 21.42 24.10
N ALA A 763 -22.95 21.74 25.37
CA ALA A 763 -22.89 23.11 25.86
C ALA A 763 -21.54 23.77 25.52
N SER A 764 -21.60 25.06 25.16
CA SER A 764 -20.38 25.82 24.91
C SER A 764 -19.59 26.03 26.20
N GLY A 765 -18.26 25.89 26.11
CA GLY A 765 -17.34 26.14 27.22
C GLY A 765 -16.74 27.54 27.14
N ASN A 766 -15.84 27.87 28.05
CA ASN A 766 -15.09 29.12 27.96
C ASN A 766 -14.22 29.15 26.69
N LEU A 767 -14.64 29.96 25.70
CA LEU A 767 -13.92 30.12 24.43
C LEU A 767 -12.51 30.73 24.59
N MET A 768 -12.13 31.29 25.75
CA MET A 768 -10.76 31.76 25.98
C MET A 768 -9.79 30.61 26.23
N LYS A 769 -10.28 29.54 26.89
CA LYS A 769 -9.51 28.33 27.19
C LYS A 769 -10.31 27.13 26.70
N LEU A 770 -10.10 26.80 25.43
CA LEU A 770 -10.73 25.66 24.79
C LEU A 770 -9.98 24.38 25.16
N ARG A 771 -10.72 23.36 25.59
CA ARG A 771 -10.21 22.02 25.87
C ARG A 771 -11.05 21.01 25.11
N GLY A 772 -10.40 20.05 24.46
CA GLY A 772 -11.08 19.02 23.69
C GLY A 772 -12.06 18.20 24.54
N PRO A 773 -13.16 17.71 23.96
CA PRO A 773 -14.17 16.96 24.69
C PRO A 773 -13.63 15.63 25.22
N LYS A 774 -14.10 15.22 26.41
CA LYS A 774 -13.74 13.94 27.02
C LYS A 774 -14.61 12.82 26.42
N VAL A 775 -14.12 12.19 25.37
CA VAL A 775 -14.81 11.08 24.68
C VAL A 775 -14.07 9.78 24.96
N ARG A 776 -14.79 8.76 25.42
CA ARG A 776 -14.27 7.40 25.63
C ARG A 776 -14.66 6.53 24.45
N ILE A 777 -13.71 5.84 23.83
CA ILE A 777 -13.93 5.13 22.57
C ILE A 777 -13.68 3.62 22.66
N GLY A 778 -13.40 3.07 23.84
CA GLY A 778 -13.02 1.66 24.01
C GLY A 778 -11.70 1.54 24.78
N ASP A 779 -11.01 0.41 24.66
CA ASP A 779 -9.80 0.14 25.45
C ASP A 779 -8.51 0.68 24.82
N GLN A 780 -8.39 0.57 23.49
CA GLN A 780 -7.25 1.02 22.70
C GLN A 780 -7.67 1.43 21.29
N ALA A 781 -7.03 2.45 20.75
CA ALA A 781 -7.11 2.80 19.34
C ALA A 781 -5.76 3.33 18.82
N VAL A 782 -5.61 3.30 17.50
CA VAL A 782 -4.48 3.92 16.81
C VAL A 782 -4.94 5.03 15.87
N ASN A 783 -3.98 5.83 15.40
CA ASN A 783 -4.24 6.95 14.48
C ASN A 783 -5.32 7.90 15.03
N ALA A 784 -5.13 8.36 16.27
CA ALA A 784 -6.04 9.27 16.93
C ALA A 784 -5.80 10.70 16.46
N ASN A 785 -6.74 11.25 15.71
CA ASN A 785 -6.66 12.60 15.15
C ASN A 785 -7.72 13.49 15.79
N VAL A 786 -7.33 14.69 16.21
CA VAL A 786 -8.23 15.70 16.77
C VAL A 786 -8.08 16.97 15.98
N THR A 787 -9.18 17.47 15.42
CA THR A 787 -9.21 18.71 14.63
C THR A 787 -10.09 19.73 15.33
N PHE A 788 -9.55 20.93 15.59
CA PHE A 788 -10.35 22.06 16.06
C PHE A 788 -10.57 23.06 14.92
N ASN A 789 -11.84 23.25 14.55
CA ASN A 789 -12.26 24.25 13.58
C ASN A 789 -12.56 25.57 14.30
N MET A 790 -11.54 26.43 14.42
CA MET A 790 -11.58 27.65 15.21
C MET A 790 -12.43 28.74 14.52
N PRO A 791 -13.26 29.48 15.28
CA PRO A 791 -14.05 30.56 14.71
C PRO A 791 -13.17 31.75 14.33
N ARG A 792 -13.54 32.44 13.24
CA ARG A 792 -12.74 33.53 12.63
C ARG A 792 -12.62 34.79 13.51
N ASN A 793 -13.47 34.95 14.51
CA ASN A 793 -13.48 36.10 15.43
C ASN A 793 -12.54 35.93 16.64
N ARG A 794 -11.59 34.98 16.57
CA ARG A 794 -10.65 34.67 17.66
C ARG A 794 -9.21 34.85 17.22
N TRP A 795 -8.40 35.36 18.15
CA TRP A 795 -6.95 35.44 18.03
C TRP A 795 -6.32 34.32 18.85
N ILE A 796 -5.71 33.35 18.19
CA ILE A 796 -5.07 32.19 18.83
C ILE A 796 -3.69 32.59 19.33
N LEU A 797 -3.42 32.41 20.62
CA LEU A 797 -2.15 32.77 21.23
C LEU A 797 -1.27 31.57 21.50
N TRP A 798 -1.87 30.45 21.90
CA TRP A 798 -1.12 29.27 22.29
C TRP A 798 -1.92 27.99 22.03
N THR A 799 -1.23 26.95 21.60
CA THR A 799 -1.76 25.61 21.37
C THR A 799 -0.91 24.59 22.11
N SER A 800 -1.53 23.53 22.62
CA SER A 800 -0.83 22.44 23.29
C SER A 800 -1.64 21.16 23.25
N GLY A 801 -0.97 20.03 23.26
CA GLY A 801 -1.61 18.72 23.14
C GLY A 801 -0.58 17.62 22.89
N PRO A 802 -0.97 16.56 22.17
CA PRO A 802 -0.05 15.57 21.61
C PRO A 802 1.16 16.20 20.91
N ARG A 803 2.29 15.47 20.91
CA ARG A 803 3.55 15.97 20.32
C ARG A 803 3.43 16.34 18.84
N LEU A 804 2.61 15.62 18.10
CA LEU A 804 2.27 15.95 16.72
C LEU A 804 1.07 16.88 16.74
N GLY A 805 1.32 18.17 16.50
CA GLY A 805 0.30 19.20 16.61
C GLY A 805 0.74 20.56 16.08
N PRO A 806 -0.18 21.55 16.08
CA PRO A 806 0.11 22.93 15.70
C PRO A 806 1.22 23.56 16.53
N ALA A 807 2.12 24.26 15.85
CA ALA A 807 3.15 25.10 16.40
C ALA A 807 2.83 26.58 16.11
N VAL A 808 2.82 27.42 17.15
CA VAL A 808 2.63 28.88 17.01
C VAL A 808 3.99 29.53 16.83
N LEU A 809 4.41 29.75 15.57
CA LEU A 809 5.78 30.20 15.26
C LEU A 809 6.04 31.67 15.61
N PHE A 810 4.98 32.46 15.76
CA PHE A 810 5.06 33.89 16.10
C PHE A 810 5.96 34.17 17.30
N TRP A 811 5.90 33.37 18.37
CA TRP A 811 6.69 33.60 19.57
C TRP A 811 8.19 33.42 19.35
N SER A 812 8.59 32.44 18.52
CA SER A 812 9.99 32.25 18.12
C SER A 812 10.49 33.44 17.29
N TYR A 813 9.65 33.96 16.40
CA TYR A 813 9.95 35.13 15.59
C TYR A 813 10.05 36.40 16.43
N LEU A 814 9.13 36.61 17.37
CA LEU A 814 9.14 37.74 18.30
C LEU A 814 10.42 37.76 19.14
N PHE A 815 10.90 36.61 19.60
CA PHE A 815 12.16 36.52 20.33
C PHE A 815 13.35 37.05 19.50
N ILE A 816 13.43 36.70 18.22
CA ILE A 816 14.48 37.18 17.30
C ILE A 816 14.35 38.69 17.08
N VAL A 817 13.12 39.19 16.89
CA VAL A 817 12.85 40.63 16.74
C VAL A 817 13.29 41.40 17.99
N ILE A 818 13.02 40.88 19.20
CA ILE A 818 13.48 41.47 20.46
C ILE A 818 15.01 41.50 20.52
N LEU A 819 15.69 40.41 20.16
CA LEU A 819 17.15 40.35 20.13
C LEU A 819 17.74 41.36 19.13
N ALA A 820 17.18 41.44 17.92
CA ALA A 820 17.57 42.42 16.92
C ALA A 820 17.34 43.86 17.40
N ALA A 821 16.22 44.14 18.07
CA ALA A 821 15.93 45.44 18.65
C ALA A 821 16.91 45.84 19.76
N ILE A 822 17.37 44.90 20.58
CA ILE A 822 18.42 45.11 21.59
C ILE A 822 19.76 45.44 20.92
N CYS A 823 20.12 44.74 19.83
CA CYS A 823 21.32 45.02 19.06
C CYS A 823 21.26 46.40 18.39
N LEU A 824 20.16 46.72 17.71
CA LEU A 824 19.94 48.02 17.05
C LEU A 824 19.91 49.18 18.04
N GLY A 825 19.33 48.98 19.23
CA GLY A 825 19.31 49.99 20.28
C GLY A 825 20.68 50.37 20.86
N ARG A 826 21.73 49.58 20.58
CA ARG A 826 23.12 49.93 20.94
C ARG A 826 23.85 50.72 19.86
N ILE A 827 23.26 50.89 18.67
CA ILE A 827 23.87 51.61 17.56
C ILE A 827 23.54 53.10 17.71
N PRO A 828 24.54 54.00 17.90
CA PRO A 828 24.30 55.43 18.14
C PRO A 828 23.88 56.23 16.88
N LEU A 829 23.61 55.55 15.75
CA LEU A 829 23.26 56.17 14.47
C LEU A 829 21.83 56.69 14.42
N THR A 830 20.93 56.15 15.24
CA THR A 830 19.50 56.50 15.23
C THR A 830 19.04 57.04 16.58
N PRO A 831 18.03 57.92 16.65
CA PRO A 831 17.50 58.44 17.91
C PRO A 831 16.62 57.42 18.67
N LEU A 832 16.46 56.20 18.15
CA LEU A 832 15.59 55.18 18.70
C LEU A 832 16.31 54.39 19.81
N LYS A 833 15.77 54.45 21.03
CA LYS A 833 16.16 53.57 22.15
C LYS A 833 15.63 52.15 21.93
N THR A 834 16.17 51.18 22.67
CA THR A 834 15.75 49.77 22.62
C THR A 834 14.24 49.57 22.73
N GLY A 835 13.55 50.30 23.62
CA GLY A 835 12.10 50.22 23.76
C GLY A 835 11.33 50.65 22.50
N HIS A 836 11.81 51.69 21.79
CA HIS A 836 11.19 52.11 20.53
C HIS A 836 11.41 51.08 19.43
N TRP A 837 12.59 50.46 19.37
CA TRP A 837 12.87 49.36 18.43
C TRP A 837 12.02 48.12 18.69
N ILE A 838 11.81 47.76 19.97
CA ILE A 838 10.94 46.62 20.34
C ILE A 838 9.51 46.92 19.91
N LEU A 839 8.99 48.11 20.21
CA LEU A 839 7.60 48.45 19.90
C LEU A 839 7.38 48.59 18.39
N LEU A 840 8.32 49.21 17.66
CA LEU A 840 8.30 49.24 16.19
C LEU A 840 8.37 47.81 15.61
N GLY A 841 9.30 47.00 16.09
CA GLY A 841 9.46 45.61 15.66
C GLY A 841 8.21 44.76 15.88
N LEU A 842 7.49 44.96 17.00
CA LEU A 842 6.26 44.24 17.32
C LEU A 842 5.15 44.48 16.28
N GLY A 843 4.96 45.71 15.81
CA GLY A 843 3.97 45.96 14.74
C GLY A 843 4.47 45.61 13.34
N LEU A 844 5.79 45.67 13.10
CA LEU A 844 6.39 45.18 11.85
C LEU A 844 6.34 43.65 11.71
N THR A 845 5.92 42.91 12.75
CA THR A 845 5.71 41.46 12.62
C THR A 845 4.57 41.09 11.67
N GLN A 846 3.67 42.03 11.36
CA GLN A 846 2.53 41.82 10.45
C GLN A 846 2.91 41.96 8.97
N VAL A 847 4.15 42.37 8.67
CA VAL A 847 4.67 42.48 7.30
C VAL A 847 5.80 41.48 7.07
N SER A 848 6.16 41.25 5.80
CA SER A 848 7.25 40.34 5.48
C SER A 848 8.58 40.85 6.06
N PRO A 849 9.52 39.94 6.41
CA PRO A 849 10.82 40.33 6.94
C PRO A 849 11.60 41.30 6.05
N VAL A 850 11.44 41.20 4.72
CA VAL A 850 12.07 42.10 3.74
C VAL A 850 11.58 43.54 3.91
N VAL A 851 10.26 43.73 4.09
CA VAL A 851 9.67 45.04 4.32
C VAL A 851 10.11 45.62 5.66
N ALA A 852 10.20 44.78 6.70
CA ALA A 852 10.73 45.19 7.99
C ALA A 852 12.19 45.67 7.88
N LEU A 853 13.04 44.94 7.13
CA LEU A 853 14.43 45.33 6.87
C LEU A 853 14.54 46.62 6.06
N LEU A 854 13.64 46.86 5.10
CA LEU A 854 13.58 48.12 4.34
C LEU A 854 13.40 49.33 5.27
N ILE A 855 12.50 49.21 6.25
CA ILE A 855 12.20 50.28 7.22
C ILE A 855 13.35 50.48 8.21
N VAL A 856 13.91 49.39 8.74
CA VAL A 856 15.10 49.44 9.62
C VAL A 856 16.28 50.07 8.88
N GLY A 857 16.53 49.63 7.64
CA GLY A 857 17.60 50.12 6.78
C GLY A 857 17.44 51.60 6.44
N TRP A 858 16.22 52.05 6.17
CA TRP A 858 15.90 53.46 5.94
C TRP A 858 16.32 54.36 7.13
N LEU A 859 15.95 53.98 8.35
CA LEU A 859 16.31 54.73 9.56
C LEU A 859 17.84 54.80 9.77
N ILE A 860 18.54 53.69 9.50
CA ILE A 860 20.01 53.64 9.60
C ILE A 860 20.66 54.47 8.49
N ALA A 861 20.14 54.41 7.26
CA ALA A 861 20.67 55.16 6.11
C ALA A 861 20.59 56.67 6.32
N LEU A 862 19.49 57.17 6.89
CA LEU A 862 19.35 58.58 7.29
C LEU A 862 20.40 58.98 8.34
N GLY A 863 20.64 58.12 9.33
CA GLY A 863 21.67 58.35 10.35
C GLY A 863 23.10 58.32 9.80
N LEU A 864 23.38 57.45 8.82
CA LEU A 864 24.67 57.39 8.13
C LEU A 864 24.92 58.63 7.28
N ARG A 865 23.91 59.13 6.56
CA ARG A 865 24.01 60.36 5.74
C ARG A 865 24.41 61.58 6.57
N LYS A 866 23.95 61.68 7.82
CA LYS A 866 24.37 62.74 8.74
C LYS A 866 25.87 62.71 9.04
N ASN A 867 26.45 61.53 9.17
CA ASN A 867 27.86 61.36 9.59
C ASN A 867 28.83 61.27 8.40
N HIS A 868 28.36 60.87 7.21
CA HIS A 868 29.20 60.63 6.04
C HIS A 868 28.52 61.16 4.76
N ALA A 869 28.92 62.34 4.30
CA ALA A 869 28.44 62.95 3.07
C ALA A 869 29.50 62.82 1.93
N PRO A 870 29.15 62.34 0.73
CA PRO A 870 30.08 62.28 -0.40
C PRO A 870 30.49 63.67 -0.89
N ASP A 871 31.77 63.87 -1.19
CA ASP A 871 32.27 65.15 -1.70
C ASP A 871 31.86 65.43 -3.16
N HIS A 872 31.82 64.40 -4.00
CA HIS A 872 31.49 64.52 -5.43
C HIS A 872 29.99 64.67 -5.70
N TRP A 873 29.59 65.66 -6.50
CA TRP A 873 28.18 66.00 -6.80
C TRP A 873 27.33 64.80 -7.24
N PHE A 874 27.78 64.02 -8.24
CA PHE A 874 27.02 62.88 -8.76
C PHE A 874 26.70 61.80 -7.70
N ARG A 875 27.64 61.54 -6.78
CA ARG A 875 27.44 60.56 -5.69
C ARG A 875 26.56 61.14 -4.60
N PHE A 876 26.68 62.43 -4.33
CA PHE A 876 25.86 63.14 -3.35
C PHE A 876 24.40 63.22 -3.80
N ASP A 877 24.15 63.73 -5.02
CA ASP A 877 22.80 63.90 -5.57
C ASP A 877 22.14 62.55 -5.84
N GLY A 878 22.89 61.56 -6.33
CA GLY A 878 22.41 60.18 -6.46
C GLY A 878 22.00 59.57 -5.13
N MET A 879 22.76 59.81 -4.05
CA MET A 879 22.40 59.39 -2.69
C MET A 879 21.14 60.12 -2.19
N GLN A 880 21.00 61.43 -2.43
CA GLN A 880 19.81 62.20 -2.03
C GLN A 880 18.55 61.71 -2.75
N LEU A 881 18.64 61.41 -4.05
CA LEU A 881 17.54 60.83 -4.81
C LEU A 881 17.17 59.44 -4.29
N LEU A 882 18.17 58.59 -4.04
CA LEU A 882 17.96 57.25 -3.49
C LEU A 882 17.33 57.29 -2.09
N LEU A 883 17.78 58.16 -1.21
CA LEU A 883 17.18 58.35 0.12
C LEU A 883 15.74 58.88 0.04
N SER A 884 15.44 59.75 -0.92
CA SER A 884 14.08 60.25 -1.15
C SER A 884 13.14 59.13 -1.59
N VAL A 885 13.56 58.32 -2.57
CA VAL A 885 12.81 57.14 -3.02
C VAL A 885 12.65 56.12 -1.88
N TRP A 886 13.72 55.85 -1.13
CA TRP A 886 13.67 54.92 0.00
C TRP A 886 12.73 55.42 1.10
N THR A 887 12.71 56.73 1.38
CA THR A 887 11.78 57.32 2.35
C THR A 887 10.33 57.14 1.92
N LEU A 888 10.00 57.38 0.65
CA LEU A 888 8.66 57.15 0.12
C LEU A 888 8.25 55.67 0.25
N SER A 889 9.14 54.76 -0.15
CA SER A 889 8.93 53.31 -0.04
C SER A 889 8.75 52.84 1.40
N ALA A 890 9.52 53.40 2.35
CA ALA A 890 9.42 53.08 3.77
C ALA A 890 8.10 53.59 4.37
N LEU A 891 7.66 54.80 4.01
CA LEU A 891 6.37 55.35 4.44
C LEU A 891 5.19 54.55 3.89
N MET A 892 5.24 54.18 2.61
CA MET A 892 4.22 53.32 1.99
C MET A 892 4.16 51.95 2.66
N SER A 893 5.33 51.39 3.00
CA SER A 893 5.44 50.12 3.73
C SER A 893 4.87 50.20 5.15
N LEU A 894 5.13 51.30 5.87
CA LEU A 894 4.56 51.54 7.21
C LEU A 894 3.03 51.71 7.14
N TYR A 895 2.52 52.42 6.14
CA TYR A 895 1.08 52.52 5.91
C TYR A 895 0.46 51.15 5.66
N GLN A 896 1.07 50.32 4.81
CA GLN A 896 0.61 48.95 4.56
C GLN A 896 0.66 48.08 5.82
N ALA A 897 1.68 48.23 6.66
CA ALA A 897 1.77 47.53 7.94
C ALA A 897 0.62 47.89 8.89
N VAL A 898 0.29 49.18 9.01
CA VAL A 898 -0.84 49.66 9.83
C VAL A 898 -2.17 49.17 9.26
N ARG A 899 -2.36 49.26 7.94
CA ARG A 899 -3.57 48.78 7.26
C ARG A 899 -3.80 47.29 7.50
N ASN A 900 -2.75 46.47 7.30
CA ASN A 900 -2.83 45.02 7.53
C ASN A 900 -3.05 44.69 9.01
N GLY A 901 -2.45 45.46 9.92
CA GLY A 901 -2.59 45.25 11.36
C GLY A 901 -3.96 45.63 11.94
N LEU A 902 -4.62 46.67 11.41
CA LEU A 902 -5.92 47.13 11.91
C LEU A 902 -7.12 46.43 11.26
N LEU A 903 -7.00 46.07 9.98
CA LEU A 903 -8.11 45.47 9.20
C LEU A 903 -7.91 43.96 8.94
N GLY A 904 -6.72 43.42 9.20
CA GLY A 904 -6.38 42.04 8.94
C GLY A 904 -6.49 41.13 10.18
N ILE A 905 -6.44 39.83 9.92
CA ILE A 905 -6.37 38.79 10.96
C ILE A 905 -4.89 38.65 11.36
N PRO A 906 -4.55 38.64 12.67
CA PRO A 906 -3.17 38.52 13.12
C PRO A 906 -2.57 37.22 12.61
N ASN A 907 -1.48 37.32 11.85
CA ASN A 907 -0.76 36.15 11.39
C ASN A 907 0.12 35.61 12.52
N MET A 908 -0.38 34.56 13.18
CA MET A 908 0.34 33.88 14.26
C MET A 908 1.32 32.82 13.75
N GLN A 909 1.44 32.69 12.42
CA GLN A 909 2.29 31.74 11.71
C GLN A 909 2.07 30.32 12.26
N ILE A 910 0.80 29.93 12.40
CA ILE A 910 0.46 28.59 12.87
C ILE A 910 0.78 27.59 11.74
N SER A 911 1.59 26.59 12.06
CA SER A 911 2.03 25.56 11.12
C SER A 911 2.24 24.23 11.86
N GLY A 912 2.61 23.17 11.14
CA GLY A 912 2.88 21.84 11.67
C GLY A 912 1.65 20.94 11.65
N ASN A 913 1.85 19.69 11.24
CA ASN A 913 0.80 18.68 11.11
C ASN A 913 -0.41 19.17 10.26
N ALA A 914 -0.14 19.89 9.17
CA ALA A 914 -1.14 20.54 8.29
C ALA A 914 -2.06 21.56 8.99
N SER A 915 -1.67 22.11 10.14
CA SER A 915 -2.45 23.12 10.86
C SER A 915 -2.39 24.49 10.19
N SER A 916 -3.48 25.25 10.32
CA SER A 916 -3.64 26.63 9.85
C SER A 916 -4.29 27.50 10.93
N ASP A 917 -4.49 28.79 10.65
CA ASP A 917 -5.09 29.74 11.61
C ASP A 917 -6.53 29.38 12.03
N PHE A 918 -7.24 28.57 11.23
CA PHE A 918 -8.63 28.18 11.52
C PHE A 918 -8.82 26.67 11.73
N SER A 919 -7.82 25.86 11.38
CA SER A 919 -7.88 24.41 11.54
C SER A 919 -6.63 23.92 12.27
N LEU A 920 -6.82 23.47 13.50
CA LEU A 920 -5.73 22.97 14.35
C LEU A 920 -5.80 21.45 14.43
N HIS A 921 -4.74 20.77 13.99
CA HIS A 921 -4.72 19.31 13.91
C HIS A 921 -3.71 18.71 14.89
N TRP A 922 -4.15 17.81 15.75
CA TRP A 922 -3.28 16.99 16.59
C TRP A 922 -3.42 15.52 16.22
N THR A 923 -2.31 14.80 16.18
CA THR A 923 -2.29 13.35 15.95
C THR A 923 -1.58 12.63 17.10
N LEU A 924 -2.05 11.43 17.43
CA LEU A 924 -1.39 10.53 18.36
C LEU A 924 -1.50 9.09 17.87
N ASP A 925 -0.35 8.43 17.78
CA ASP A 925 -0.23 7.09 17.19
C ASP A 925 -1.06 6.03 17.91
N ARG A 926 -1.12 6.11 19.24
CA ARG A 926 -1.82 5.16 20.11
C ARG A 926 -2.48 5.93 21.25
N ILE A 927 -3.75 5.64 21.46
CA ILE A 927 -4.50 6.03 22.66
C ILE A 927 -4.97 4.77 23.39
N THR A 928 -5.22 4.93 24.68
CA THR A 928 -5.88 3.93 25.49
C THR A 928 -7.38 4.16 25.42
N GLU A 929 -7.96 4.74 26.46
CA GLU A 929 -9.40 4.73 26.65
C GLU A 929 -10.11 5.97 26.08
N PHE A 930 -9.40 7.12 26.10
CA PHE A 930 -9.97 8.42 25.78
C PHE A 930 -9.30 9.05 24.56
N MET A 931 -10.10 9.79 23.80
CA MET A 931 -9.58 10.70 22.78
C MET A 931 -8.66 11.77 23.41
N PRO A 932 -7.60 12.20 22.69
CA PRO A 932 -6.73 13.25 23.18
C PRO A 932 -7.51 14.55 23.45
N GLN A 933 -7.14 15.26 24.52
CA GLN A 933 -7.76 16.53 24.90
C GLN A 933 -6.75 17.68 24.73
N PRO A 934 -6.43 18.10 23.49
CA PRO A 934 -5.61 19.27 23.29
C PRO A 934 -6.32 20.51 23.85
N TYR A 935 -5.53 21.53 24.16
CA TYR A 935 -6.03 22.81 24.62
C TYR A 935 -5.50 23.96 23.76
N THR A 936 -6.35 24.97 23.59
CA THR A 936 -6.04 26.19 22.83
C THR A 936 -6.43 27.39 23.67
N PHE A 937 -5.50 28.33 23.79
CA PHE A 937 -5.73 29.63 24.42
C PHE A 937 -5.96 30.67 23.32
N SER A 938 -7.11 31.32 23.34
CA SER A 938 -7.49 32.33 22.35
C SER A 938 -8.17 33.53 23.01
N LEU A 939 -8.05 34.70 22.41
CA LEU A 939 -8.76 35.91 22.84
C LEU A 939 -9.75 36.36 21.76
N PRO A 940 -10.78 37.15 22.11
CA PRO A 940 -11.59 37.83 21.11
C PRO A 940 -10.73 38.74 20.20
N ILE A 941 -11.03 38.76 18.90
CA ILE A 941 -10.25 39.52 17.90
C ILE A 941 -10.18 41.04 18.19
N TRP A 942 -11.19 41.60 18.86
CA TRP A 942 -11.20 43.03 19.20
C TRP A 942 -10.05 43.41 20.15
N VAL A 943 -9.57 42.49 21.00
CA VAL A 943 -8.41 42.73 21.88
C VAL A 943 -7.17 43.03 21.04
N TYR A 944 -6.98 42.28 19.95
CA TYR A 944 -5.90 42.53 18.99
C TYR A 944 -6.06 43.89 18.30
N HIS A 945 -7.27 44.22 17.81
CA HIS A 945 -7.51 45.51 17.16
C HIS A 945 -7.25 46.70 18.09
N VAL A 946 -7.62 46.60 19.38
CA VAL A 946 -7.31 47.64 20.38
C VAL A 946 -5.80 47.78 20.59
N LEU A 947 -5.07 46.67 20.72
CA LEU A 947 -3.61 46.69 20.86
C LEU A 947 -2.93 47.30 19.62
N MET A 948 -3.39 46.94 18.42
CA MET A 948 -2.88 47.50 17.17
C MET A 948 -3.25 48.97 16.98
N LEU A 949 -4.42 49.42 17.47
CA LEU A 949 -4.79 50.83 17.46
C LEU A 949 -3.90 51.65 18.38
N ILE A 950 -3.64 51.18 19.60
CA ILE A 950 -2.70 51.81 20.53
C ILE A 950 -1.30 51.90 19.89
N TRP A 951 -0.86 50.82 19.24
CA TRP A 951 0.41 50.80 18.52
C TRP A 951 0.45 51.79 17.35
N ALA A 952 -0.60 51.86 16.52
CA ALA A 952 -0.68 52.77 15.38
C ALA A 952 -0.68 54.24 15.82
N LEU A 953 -1.40 54.58 16.91
CA LEU A 953 -1.39 55.92 17.49
C LEU A 953 0.01 56.30 17.99
N TRP A 954 0.69 55.37 18.69
CA TRP A 954 2.07 55.58 19.11
C TRP A 954 3.02 55.77 17.91
N LEU A 955 2.86 54.96 16.86
CA LEU A 955 3.67 55.03 15.65
C LEU A 955 3.47 56.38 14.96
N ALA A 956 2.24 56.85 14.82
CA ALA A 956 1.93 58.15 14.21
C ALA A 956 2.63 59.31 14.95
N MET A 957 2.54 59.34 16.29
CA MET A 957 3.22 60.35 17.10
C MET A 957 4.76 60.24 17.02
N SER A 958 5.29 59.02 16.96
CA SER A 958 6.74 58.77 16.88
C SER A 958 7.30 59.11 15.48
N LEU A 959 6.55 58.79 14.43
CA LEU A 959 6.91 59.04 13.04
C LEU A 959 7.06 60.54 12.75
N LEU A 960 6.22 61.40 13.34
CA LEU A 960 6.38 62.85 13.23
C LEU A 960 7.73 63.33 13.79
N LYS A 961 8.17 62.75 14.91
CA LYS A 961 9.49 63.05 15.50
C LYS A 961 10.62 62.52 14.61
N TRP A 962 10.47 61.31 14.08
CA TRP A 962 11.47 60.69 13.22
C TRP A 962 11.59 61.37 11.86
N LEU A 963 10.49 61.86 11.27
CA LEU A 963 10.50 62.62 10.03
C LEU A 963 11.17 63.99 10.21
N ARG A 964 10.94 64.68 11.34
CA ARG A 964 11.68 65.92 11.66
C ARG A 964 13.18 65.66 11.79
N TRP A 965 13.57 64.59 12.49
CA TRP A 965 14.96 64.18 12.59
C TRP A 965 15.55 63.75 11.23
N GLY A 966 14.80 62.99 10.44
CA GLY A 966 15.19 62.55 9.11
C GLY A 966 15.38 63.73 8.16
N TRP A 967 14.52 64.75 8.23
CA TRP A 967 14.66 65.99 7.49
C TRP A 967 15.92 66.74 7.88
N GLN A 968 16.20 66.90 9.19
CA GLN A 968 17.46 67.48 9.66
C GLN A 968 18.66 66.71 9.14
N CYS A 969 18.59 65.37 9.17
CA CYS A 969 19.65 64.53 8.63
C CYS A 969 19.78 64.67 7.13
N PHE A 970 18.70 64.89 6.37
CA PHE A 970 18.68 65.04 4.91
C PHE A 970 19.09 66.44 4.42
N SER A 971 18.85 67.48 5.24
CA SER A 971 19.18 68.88 4.94
C SER A 971 20.54 69.32 5.49
N ASP A 972 21.21 68.48 6.29
CA ASP A 972 22.51 68.82 6.87
C ASP A 972 23.52 69.16 5.74
N THR A 973 24.30 70.23 5.89
CA THR A 973 25.20 70.84 4.88
C THR A 973 24.53 71.50 3.66
N THR A 974 24.01 70.75 2.68
CA THR A 974 23.36 71.26 1.44
C THR A 974 22.31 70.28 0.93
N LEU A 975 21.31 70.75 0.17
CA LEU A 975 20.25 69.89 -0.40
C LEU A 975 20.69 69.18 -1.68
N TRP A 976 21.28 69.93 -2.63
CA TRP A 976 21.80 69.45 -3.91
C TRP A 976 23.16 70.12 -4.18
N LYS A 977 24.10 69.40 -4.81
CA LYS A 977 25.40 69.97 -5.21
C LYS A 977 25.33 70.45 -6.67
N THR A 978 25.90 71.62 -6.93
CA THR A 978 25.95 72.17 -8.30
C THR A 978 26.90 71.35 -9.16
N VAL A 979 26.46 70.95 -10.36
CA VAL A 979 27.30 70.32 -11.38
C VAL A 979 28.44 71.28 -11.73
N PRO A 980 29.72 70.89 -11.62
CA PRO A 980 30.82 71.72 -12.08
C PRO A 980 30.78 71.77 -13.61
N ILE A 981 30.15 72.81 -14.16
CA ILE A 981 30.22 73.11 -15.59
C ILE A 981 31.66 73.52 -15.87
N ARG A 982 32.41 72.68 -16.59
CA ARG A 982 33.76 72.98 -17.04
C ARG A 982 33.65 74.15 -18.04
N LYS A 983 33.86 75.38 -17.58
CA LYS A 983 34.03 76.54 -18.46
C LYS A 983 35.26 76.25 -19.34
N ALA A 984 35.05 76.00 -20.62
CA ALA A 984 36.11 76.02 -21.61
C ALA A 984 36.74 77.42 -21.59
N MET A 985 38.04 77.50 -21.29
CA MET A 985 38.82 78.72 -21.45
C MET A 985 38.81 79.10 -22.93
N LYS A 986 38.24 80.25 -23.25
CA LYS A 986 38.44 80.94 -24.52
C LYS A 986 39.64 81.85 -24.30
N ASN A 987 40.77 81.50 -24.91
CA ASN A 987 41.94 82.38 -25.00
C ASN A 987 41.58 83.60 -25.85
N GLU A 988 41.92 84.79 -25.35
CA GLU A 988 42.38 85.94 -26.14
C GLU A 988 43.77 86.32 -25.64
#